data_AF-A0A8T4LWU2-F1
#
_entry.id   AF-A0A8T4LWU2-F1
#
_cell.length_a   1.000
_cell.length_b   1.000
_cell.length_c   1.000
_cell.angle_alpha   90.00
_cell.angle_beta   90.00
_cell.angle_gamma   90.00
#
_symmetry.space_group_name_H-M   'P 1'
#
loop_
_entity.id
_entity.type
_entity.pdbx_description
1 polymer ?
#
loop_
_entity_poly.entity_id
_entity_poly.type
_entity_poly.pdbx_seq_one_letter_code
_entity_poly.pdbx_strand_id
1 'polypeptide(L)'
;MDEGMATGKGNARKGVVFTLDAAVAFLLLISVSSVILLFSSVSSVPQTVQENLHLKASDSVSLLSAVKVSDVRREAPVALLFDSGVVGEGVLGESVMQLVADLWASGDVENLSLAKNVTDHFLSKLFPAGTNYAVYASNQSISNRSPSGYYSVASASRNFVSGVSSNRSIAVGCVARAFVQKIRGKQEQAVAYFGGFEGEGNITVIVRDVPSGANVSEVAVEANAGTNYTLFLNGVDCGVQLKTSGLYDVNSWVFNSTQGAACRNAALAGVDNAFTFNFTGSNLSLKYFGGGFVKITYNTTELASVQPGVMRHYFNGVDGVINYYSSFYVPGNITQISGSLHLLNNYTTFLTLGNKTVYEDNGTNESRTISIANSNFSGAFPDYEEISLKTVPLRLGVKANFTGQVGNADVVLITDASGSMAWRMDSDSSNSVQRSCNDPLLYDPSTARISLAKCVDQNFVQTILGGVGNKIALVAFSDGIDNYTGFSNNSAFLNNTINNYAAGGGTCIACAINKAYEIIAQESPLNNNRTKHVIVMSDGVANYRGAGWCALEDVESKSNLEFIPGDWGGFIHFDPYNASNWTDYSYGGNFDIFAVSPINETLAFAAGLSGKFFEWDGTAWTQAQDTGSTNFYGISMVSPSFGLAVGTSGKIYSWNGVSWSQNSDRGSQTFRSVSAWDSSSNALVAGYSWSTGYLLKWNGGTGWTTTTVSSVVFYDVKFVNASWAFAVGSTGKIYRWNGVNWAQYQDTGGQSWYSISVVNSSSVYIAGSGGAIYRWSGSSFASFNSPTSTAVYGIQFYNDSLGKIATSNSLVYAYSGGSWTLARDARYTGTLSSAAYCSDNDSCSASFANNYAAMNANWSSCRMRQNLNSTNYAVGFGPVATCALGNTTLNEIAECGNGTYFASANASELSEFYTSLAKAIVQQSNTSQTVTITGGVETTLYPDSYLDFAFTPQFVNPYQTISISRSAALASCQGSFNTPANFPIYDFRVTSYSADRWTSNVTTINTIGYSNAFNLSVYNSTSYTPVGDPFPIRLNPALIAEGAQNTVDVRTAFSPYNQSAVCSTNNTILFYGWMNASVGYGDFFPYCFARNVSVYYDLNGDNVADGFADVQVGGIANETAINASLLNQGGTNAVEDAFLRLLRQLDLNASGGAPGTQGNPVDVALSSEVNSNLLANTGLPALNSTDFSVVVWR
;
A
#
# COMPACT_ATOMS: atom_id res chain seq x y z
N MET A 1 11.00 82.35 -47.63
CA MET A 1 12.06 81.33 -47.72
C MET A 1 11.35 80.01 -47.79
N ASP A 2 11.30 79.49 -49.02
CA ASP A 2 11.14 78.12 -49.54
C ASP A 2 10.18 77.17 -48.80
N GLU A 3 9.04 76.77 -49.38
CA GLU A 3 8.81 75.86 -50.53
C GLU A 3 9.32 74.42 -50.37
N GLY A 4 8.41 73.47 -50.65
CA GLY A 4 8.70 72.05 -50.92
C GLY A 4 7.57 71.13 -50.41
N MET A 5 6.49 70.89 -51.19
CA MET A 5 6.26 69.69 -52.04
C MET A 5 6.23 68.36 -51.25
N ALA A 6 5.27 67.41 -51.39
CA ALA A 6 4.31 67.11 -52.44
C ALA A 6 3.29 66.03 -51.98
N THR A 7 2.10 66.04 -52.61
CA THR A 7 1.21 64.90 -52.99
C THR A 7 0.76 63.88 -51.92
N GLY A 8 -0.49 63.42 -51.80
CA GLY A 8 -1.68 63.45 -52.65
C GLY A 8 -2.55 62.22 -52.32
N LYS A 9 -3.83 62.46 -51.98
CA LYS A 9 -5.03 61.59 -51.95
C LYS A 9 -4.94 60.13 -51.42
N GLY A 10 -5.75 59.85 -50.37
CA GLY A 10 -6.17 58.50 -50.02
C GLY A 10 -7.34 58.43 -49.03
N ASN A 11 -8.54 58.19 -49.55
CA ASN A 11 -9.73 57.56 -48.95
C ASN A 11 -10.12 57.86 -47.49
N ALA A 12 -11.21 58.63 -47.33
CA ALA A 12 -11.95 58.74 -46.08
C ALA A 12 -12.58 57.40 -45.68
N ARG A 13 -12.00 56.72 -44.69
CA ARG A 13 -12.68 55.69 -43.90
C ARG A 13 -13.31 56.34 -42.68
N LYS A 14 -14.64 56.26 -42.56
CA LYS A 14 -15.38 56.65 -41.36
C LYS A 14 -14.98 55.71 -40.22
N GLY A 15 -14.14 56.19 -39.31
CA GLY A 15 -13.88 55.54 -38.03
C GLY A 15 -14.95 55.96 -37.02
N VAL A 16 -15.72 54.99 -36.51
CA VAL A 16 -16.57 55.20 -35.33
C VAL A 16 -15.65 55.17 -34.12
N VAL A 17 -15.51 56.29 -33.43
CA VAL A 17 -14.77 56.39 -32.17
C VAL A 17 -15.75 56.04 -31.05
N PHE A 18 -15.59 54.86 -30.45
CA PHE A 18 -16.21 54.57 -29.16
C PHE A 18 -15.36 55.23 -28.07
N THR A 19 -16.00 55.97 -27.17
CA THR A 19 -15.38 56.40 -25.92
C THR A 19 -15.09 55.15 -25.08
N LEU A 20 -14.04 55.19 -24.25
CA LEU A 20 -13.65 54.07 -23.38
C LEU A 20 -14.86 53.56 -22.56
N ASP A 21 -15.72 54.47 -22.10
CA ASP A 21 -16.94 54.15 -21.36
C ASP A 21 -17.94 53.34 -22.19
N ALA A 22 -18.06 53.62 -23.49
CA ALA A 22 -18.94 52.88 -24.38
C ALA A 22 -18.36 51.50 -24.74
N ALA A 23 -17.03 51.36 -24.80
CA ALA A 23 -16.39 50.05 -24.95
C ALA A 23 -16.54 49.18 -23.68
N VAL A 24 -16.40 49.78 -22.49
CA VAL A 24 -16.63 49.12 -21.20
C VAL A 24 -18.10 48.74 -21.04
N ALA A 25 -19.04 49.61 -21.41
CA ALA A 25 -20.47 49.30 -21.39
C ALA A 25 -20.84 48.19 -22.38
N PHE A 26 -20.22 48.15 -23.57
CA PHE A 26 -20.46 47.10 -24.56
C PHE A 26 -19.85 45.75 -24.11
N LEU A 27 -18.70 45.77 -23.46
CA LEU A 27 -18.09 44.58 -22.82
C LEU A 27 -18.93 44.08 -21.65
N LEU A 28 -19.48 44.97 -20.83
CA LEU A 28 -20.42 44.62 -19.77
C LEU A 28 -21.71 44.04 -20.35
N LEU A 29 -22.27 44.64 -21.39
CA LEU A 29 -23.46 44.12 -22.08
C LEU A 29 -23.23 42.76 -22.72
N ILE A 30 -22.09 42.52 -23.37
CA ILE A 30 -21.71 41.21 -23.92
C ILE A 30 -21.52 40.20 -22.77
N SER A 31 -20.86 40.57 -21.68
CA SER A 31 -20.68 39.68 -20.53
C SER A 31 -22.01 39.30 -19.88
N VAL A 32 -22.92 40.27 -19.70
CA VAL A 32 -24.25 40.05 -19.12
C VAL A 32 -25.14 39.26 -20.08
N SER A 33 -25.08 39.51 -21.39
CA SER A 33 -25.86 38.73 -22.38
C SER A 33 -25.29 37.32 -22.61
N SER A 34 -23.98 37.10 -22.47
CA SER A 34 -23.36 35.77 -22.46
C SER A 34 -23.76 34.99 -21.21
N VAL A 35 -23.79 35.67 -20.04
CA VAL A 35 -24.28 35.11 -18.78
C VAL A 35 -25.76 34.75 -18.88
N ILE A 36 -26.61 35.63 -19.43
CA ILE A 36 -28.05 35.34 -19.62
C ILE A 36 -28.25 34.21 -20.64
N LEU A 37 -27.44 34.11 -21.70
CA LEU A 37 -27.51 32.99 -22.65
C LEU A 37 -27.04 31.67 -22.04
N LEU A 38 -26.05 31.70 -21.13
CA LEU A 38 -25.62 30.53 -20.33
C LEU A 38 -26.67 30.10 -19.29
N PHE A 39 -27.50 31.02 -18.80
CA PHE A 39 -28.57 30.74 -17.83
C PHE A 39 -29.97 30.57 -18.43
N SER A 40 -30.17 30.84 -19.73
CA SER A 40 -31.50 30.73 -20.38
C SER A 40 -31.83 29.36 -20.96
N SER A 41 -31.02 28.32 -20.71
CA SER A 41 -31.56 26.97 -20.72
C SER A 41 -32.45 26.82 -19.49
N VAL A 42 -33.70 27.29 -19.61
CA VAL A 42 -34.80 26.66 -18.88
C VAL A 42 -34.84 25.23 -19.40
N SER A 43 -34.00 24.38 -18.82
CA SER A 43 -34.08 22.95 -18.96
C SER A 43 -35.45 22.60 -18.38
N SER A 44 -36.38 22.32 -19.29
CA SER A 44 -37.67 21.78 -18.89
C SER A 44 -37.37 20.53 -18.07
N VAL A 45 -37.97 20.44 -16.88
CA VAL A 45 -37.79 19.29 -16.00
C VAL A 45 -38.02 18.04 -16.84
N PRO A 46 -37.12 17.03 -16.82
CA PRO A 46 -37.24 15.84 -17.66
C PRO A 46 -38.63 15.18 -17.57
N GLN A 47 -39.26 15.27 -16.39
CA GLN A 47 -40.64 14.83 -16.17
C GLN A 47 -41.68 15.60 -16.99
N THR A 48 -41.56 16.93 -17.13
CA THR A 48 -42.49 17.72 -17.96
C THR A 48 -42.35 17.40 -19.45
N VAL A 49 -41.13 17.08 -19.90
CA VAL A 49 -40.88 16.63 -21.28
C VAL A 49 -41.51 15.25 -21.51
N GLN A 50 -41.33 14.31 -20.57
CA GLN A 50 -41.90 12.97 -20.63
C GLN A 50 -43.44 12.97 -20.50
N GLU A 51 -44.00 13.80 -19.62
CA GLU A 51 -45.44 14.00 -19.47
C GLU A 51 -46.05 14.53 -20.78
N ASN A 52 -45.38 15.50 -21.43
CA ASN A 52 -45.79 15.99 -22.73
C ASN A 52 -45.72 14.92 -23.83
N LEU A 53 -44.67 14.08 -23.83
CA LEU A 53 -44.56 12.93 -24.76
C LEU A 53 -45.62 11.86 -24.50
N HIS A 54 -46.01 11.64 -23.24
CA HIS A 54 -47.08 10.72 -22.89
C HIS A 54 -48.46 11.25 -23.30
N LEU A 55 -48.74 12.53 -23.06
CA LEU A 55 -49.97 13.17 -23.54
C LEU A 55 -50.08 13.04 -25.06
N LYS A 56 -48.98 13.27 -25.78
CA LYS A 56 -48.86 13.05 -27.23
C LYS A 56 -49.13 11.61 -27.67
N ALA A 57 -48.57 10.62 -26.96
CA ALA A 57 -48.87 9.20 -27.22
C ALA A 57 -50.34 8.87 -26.94
N SER A 58 -50.92 9.40 -25.86
CA SER A 58 -52.32 9.22 -25.48
C SER A 58 -53.29 9.85 -26.49
N ASP A 59 -52.98 11.05 -26.96
CA ASP A 59 -53.74 11.75 -28.00
C ASP A 59 -53.70 10.98 -29.33
N SER A 60 -52.58 10.31 -29.63
CA SER A 60 -52.45 9.46 -30.83
C SER A 60 -53.39 8.27 -30.79
N VAL A 61 -53.41 7.55 -29.66
CA VAL A 61 -54.30 6.41 -29.46
C VAL A 61 -55.77 6.88 -29.44
N SER A 62 -56.05 8.00 -28.80
CA SER A 62 -57.40 8.60 -28.74
C SER A 62 -57.90 9.02 -30.12
N LEU A 63 -57.04 9.63 -30.94
CA LEU A 63 -57.34 10.03 -32.31
C LEU A 63 -57.71 8.83 -33.18
N LEU A 64 -56.83 7.82 -33.23
CA LEU A 64 -57.04 6.65 -34.08
C LEU A 64 -58.30 5.86 -33.68
N SER A 65 -58.62 5.83 -32.39
CA SER A 65 -59.75 5.08 -31.84
C SER A 65 -61.08 5.81 -31.90
N ALA A 66 -61.09 7.15 -31.98
CA ALA A 66 -62.32 7.94 -32.05
C ALA A 66 -62.75 8.26 -33.49
N VAL A 67 -61.80 8.40 -34.41
CA VAL A 67 -62.09 8.73 -35.82
C VAL A 67 -62.69 7.52 -36.53
N LYS A 68 -63.86 7.69 -37.15
CA LYS A 68 -64.52 6.62 -37.91
C LYS A 68 -64.04 6.57 -39.35
N VAL A 69 -64.00 5.36 -39.93
CA VAL A 69 -63.66 5.17 -41.34
C VAL A 69 -64.62 5.92 -42.27
N SER A 70 -65.89 6.08 -41.88
CA SER A 70 -66.86 6.93 -42.60
C SER A 70 -66.39 8.37 -42.78
N ASP A 71 -65.73 8.92 -41.77
CA ASP A 71 -65.38 10.34 -41.69
C ASP A 71 -64.12 10.65 -42.48
N VAL A 72 -63.27 9.63 -42.68
CA VAL A 72 -61.99 9.73 -43.38
C VAL A 72 -61.93 8.92 -44.68
N ARG A 73 -63.07 8.43 -45.16
CA ARG A 73 -63.18 7.61 -46.39
C ARG A 73 -62.48 8.24 -47.61
N ARG A 74 -62.44 9.57 -47.68
CA ARG A 74 -61.85 10.34 -48.79
C ARG A 74 -60.36 10.65 -48.63
N GLU A 75 -59.75 10.32 -47.49
CA GLU A 75 -58.31 10.47 -47.29
C GLU A 75 -57.57 9.44 -48.15
N ALA A 76 -56.53 9.86 -48.86
CA ALA A 76 -55.85 9.06 -49.88
C ALA A 76 -55.54 7.59 -49.51
N PRO A 77 -54.93 7.28 -48.35
CA PRO A 77 -54.64 5.89 -48.00
C PRO A 77 -55.89 5.07 -47.63
N VAL A 78 -56.98 5.71 -47.20
CA VAL A 78 -58.25 5.03 -46.89
C VAL A 78 -59.07 4.82 -48.17
N ALA A 79 -59.13 5.82 -49.05
CA ALA A 79 -59.81 5.71 -50.34
C ALA A 79 -59.24 4.56 -51.19
N LEU A 80 -57.90 4.42 -51.20
CA LEU A 80 -57.22 3.32 -51.88
C LEU A 80 -57.65 1.93 -51.39
N LEU A 81 -57.99 1.76 -50.11
CA LEU A 81 -58.47 0.47 -49.58
C LEU A 81 -59.85 0.09 -50.13
N PHE A 82 -60.72 1.07 -50.35
CA PHE A 82 -62.03 0.85 -50.96
C PHE A 82 -61.93 0.67 -52.48
N ASP A 83 -61.08 1.46 -53.15
CA ASP A 83 -60.88 1.41 -54.60
C ASP A 83 -60.20 0.11 -55.06
N SER A 84 -59.35 -0.47 -54.21
CA SER A 84 -58.68 -1.77 -54.43
C SER A 84 -59.54 -2.98 -54.02
N GLY A 85 -60.69 -2.75 -53.38
CA GLY A 85 -61.57 -3.82 -52.89
C GLY A 85 -61.05 -4.58 -51.66
N VAL A 86 -59.97 -4.10 -51.03
CA VAL A 86 -59.39 -4.70 -49.80
C VAL A 86 -60.36 -4.59 -48.62
N VAL A 87 -61.17 -3.52 -48.57
CA VAL A 87 -62.24 -3.36 -47.58
C VAL A 87 -63.57 -2.95 -48.25
N GLY A 88 -64.69 -3.43 -47.71
CA GLY A 88 -66.04 -3.15 -48.20
C GLY A 88 -66.79 -2.13 -47.33
N GLU A 89 -68.00 -1.72 -47.74
CA GLU A 89 -68.84 -0.74 -47.02
C GLU A 89 -69.15 -1.10 -45.55
N GLY A 90 -68.96 -2.37 -45.16
CA GLY A 90 -69.16 -2.84 -43.78
C GLY A 90 -68.23 -2.20 -42.74
N VAL A 91 -67.03 -1.76 -43.13
CA VAL A 91 -66.04 -1.16 -42.21
C VAL A 91 -66.28 0.33 -41.94
N LEU A 92 -67.24 0.97 -42.61
CA LEU A 92 -67.50 2.40 -42.44
C LEU A 92 -67.89 2.80 -41.01
N GLY A 93 -68.52 1.88 -40.28
CA GLY A 93 -68.92 2.10 -38.88
C GLY A 93 -67.77 1.93 -37.88
N GLU A 94 -66.62 1.42 -38.32
CA GLU A 94 -65.47 1.10 -37.48
C GLU A 94 -64.55 2.32 -37.29
N SER A 95 -63.64 2.23 -36.32
CA SER A 95 -62.61 3.25 -36.12
C SER A 95 -61.42 3.05 -37.06
N VAL A 96 -60.63 4.10 -37.31
CA VAL A 96 -59.39 3.99 -38.08
C VAL A 96 -58.40 3.03 -37.41
N MET A 97 -58.37 2.98 -36.08
CA MET A 97 -57.58 2.02 -35.32
C MET A 97 -57.99 0.57 -35.61
N GLN A 98 -59.31 0.31 -35.68
CA GLN A 98 -59.87 -1.00 -36.02
C GLN A 98 -59.50 -1.40 -37.46
N LEU A 99 -59.63 -0.47 -38.41
CA LEU A 99 -59.23 -0.68 -39.80
C LEU A 99 -57.73 -1.05 -39.93
N VAL A 100 -56.86 -0.32 -39.22
CA VAL A 100 -55.41 -0.61 -39.20
C VAL A 100 -55.13 -1.99 -38.59
N ALA A 101 -55.87 -2.34 -37.54
CA ALA A 101 -55.73 -3.62 -36.87
C ALA A 101 -56.19 -4.81 -37.72
N ASP A 102 -57.28 -4.66 -38.47
CA ASP A 102 -57.80 -5.71 -39.35
C ASP A 102 -56.87 -5.96 -40.53
N LEU A 103 -56.27 -4.89 -41.08
CA LEU A 103 -55.20 -4.99 -42.07
C LEU A 103 -53.94 -5.66 -41.51
N TRP A 104 -53.58 -5.39 -40.25
CA TRP A 104 -52.46 -6.06 -39.59
C TRP A 104 -52.75 -7.55 -39.30
N ALA A 105 -53.96 -7.85 -38.80
CA ALA A 105 -54.38 -9.20 -38.42
C ALA A 105 -54.52 -10.14 -39.62
N SER A 106 -54.68 -9.62 -40.84
CA SER A 106 -54.72 -10.46 -42.06
C SER A 106 -53.40 -11.19 -42.33
N GLY A 107 -52.28 -10.71 -41.77
CA GLY A 107 -50.95 -11.31 -41.93
C GLY A 107 -50.36 -11.25 -43.34
N ASP A 108 -51.00 -10.52 -44.26
CA ASP A 108 -50.55 -10.35 -45.65
C ASP A 108 -49.56 -9.18 -45.73
N VAL A 109 -48.45 -9.36 -46.44
CA VAL A 109 -47.39 -8.35 -46.61
C VAL A 109 -47.92 -7.08 -47.29
N GLU A 110 -48.87 -7.21 -48.23
CA GLU A 110 -49.49 -6.06 -48.89
C GLU A 110 -50.41 -5.29 -47.93
N ASN A 111 -51.21 -5.99 -47.12
CA ASN A 111 -52.10 -5.37 -46.14
C ASN A 111 -51.35 -4.75 -44.96
N LEU A 112 -50.22 -5.33 -44.53
CA LEU A 112 -49.33 -4.74 -43.52
C LEU A 112 -48.72 -3.42 -44.02
N SER A 113 -48.36 -3.35 -45.30
CA SER A 113 -47.85 -2.13 -45.93
C SER A 113 -48.91 -1.04 -46.02
N LEU A 114 -50.16 -1.44 -46.31
CA LEU A 114 -51.31 -0.54 -46.30
C LEU A 114 -51.66 -0.05 -44.88
N ALA A 115 -51.63 -0.94 -43.87
CA ALA A 115 -51.82 -0.61 -42.47
C ALA A 115 -50.79 0.44 -42.00
N LYS A 116 -49.53 0.29 -42.40
CA LYS A 116 -48.46 1.27 -42.16
C LYS A 116 -48.79 2.64 -42.78
N ASN A 117 -49.20 2.66 -44.05
CA ASN A 117 -49.49 3.91 -44.77
C ASN A 117 -50.66 4.68 -44.16
N VAL A 118 -51.74 3.98 -43.78
CA VAL A 118 -52.88 4.56 -43.07
C VAL A 118 -52.42 5.15 -41.73
N THR A 119 -51.69 4.35 -40.93
CA THR A 119 -51.18 4.76 -39.62
C THR A 119 -50.29 6.01 -39.71
N ASP A 120 -49.34 6.01 -40.64
CA ASP A 120 -48.41 7.12 -40.84
C ASP A 120 -49.09 8.39 -41.34
N HIS A 121 -50.14 8.28 -42.13
CA HIS A 121 -50.87 9.43 -42.65
C HIS A 121 -51.61 10.19 -41.55
N PHE A 122 -52.22 9.46 -40.60
CA PHE A 122 -52.95 10.09 -39.49
C PHE A 122 -52.01 10.60 -38.40
N LEU A 123 -50.96 9.85 -38.05
CA LEU A 123 -50.03 10.25 -36.99
C LEU A 123 -49.06 11.36 -37.43
N SER A 124 -48.68 11.42 -38.71
CA SER A 124 -47.83 12.51 -39.22
C SER A 124 -48.51 13.89 -39.18
N LYS A 125 -49.85 13.94 -39.17
CA LYS A 125 -50.61 15.19 -38.99
C LYS A 125 -50.68 15.65 -37.53
N LEU A 126 -50.50 14.72 -36.58
CA LEU A 126 -50.53 15.00 -35.14
C LEU A 126 -49.17 15.50 -34.62
N PHE A 127 -48.08 15.11 -35.26
CA PHE A 127 -46.73 15.40 -34.79
C PHE A 127 -45.94 16.38 -35.69
N PRO A 128 -45.23 17.38 -35.12
CA PRO A 128 -44.32 18.25 -35.88
C PRO A 128 -43.17 17.47 -36.53
N ALA A 129 -42.62 18.01 -37.63
CA ALA A 129 -41.43 17.45 -38.30
C ALA A 129 -40.27 17.28 -37.30
N GLY A 130 -39.75 16.06 -37.17
CA GLY A 130 -38.68 15.69 -36.23
C GLY A 130 -39.12 14.90 -34.99
N THR A 131 -40.44 14.70 -34.77
CA THR A 131 -40.93 13.78 -33.73
C THR A 131 -40.96 12.35 -34.27
N ASN A 132 -40.30 11.42 -33.60
CA ASN A 132 -40.30 10.01 -34.00
C ASN A 132 -41.41 9.27 -33.25
N TYR A 133 -42.05 8.32 -33.92
CA TYR A 133 -43.08 7.47 -33.31
C TYR A 133 -43.09 6.07 -33.93
N ALA A 134 -43.62 5.12 -33.18
CA ALA A 134 -43.89 3.78 -33.65
C ALA A 134 -45.23 3.29 -33.11
N VAL A 135 -45.84 2.40 -33.88
CA VAL A 135 -47.12 1.79 -33.56
C VAL A 135 -46.95 0.29 -33.60
N TYR A 136 -47.40 -0.37 -32.54
CA TYR A 136 -47.31 -1.81 -32.38
C TYR A 136 -48.70 -2.39 -32.18
N ALA A 137 -48.92 -3.59 -32.73
CA ALA A 137 -50.03 -4.46 -32.36
C ALA A 137 -49.44 -5.78 -31.86
N SER A 138 -49.80 -6.19 -30.64
CA SER A 138 -49.28 -7.40 -29.96
C SER A 138 -47.76 -7.54 -30.07
N ASN A 139 -47.04 -6.44 -29.78
CA ASN A 139 -45.57 -6.30 -29.88
C ASN A 139 -44.95 -6.44 -31.28
N GLN A 140 -45.74 -6.55 -32.35
CA GLN A 140 -45.26 -6.46 -33.73
C GLN A 140 -45.43 -5.02 -34.25
N SER A 141 -44.37 -4.46 -34.85
CA SER A 141 -44.41 -3.10 -35.38
C SER A 141 -45.28 -3.02 -36.64
N ILE A 142 -46.31 -2.18 -36.60
CA ILE A 142 -47.11 -1.78 -37.78
C ILE A 142 -46.40 -0.64 -38.51
N SER A 143 -45.93 0.36 -37.77
CA SER A 143 -45.08 1.44 -38.30
C SER A 143 -43.99 1.76 -37.30
N ASN A 144 -42.76 1.97 -37.78
CA ASN A 144 -41.65 2.43 -36.96
C ASN A 144 -40.87 3.51 -37.72
N ARG A 145 -40.86 4.73 -37.18
CA ARG A 145 -40.10 5.86 -37.73
C ARG A 145 -38.89 6.25 -36.87
N SER A 146 -38.54 5.45 -35.86
CA SER A 146 -37.41 5.77 -34.99
C SER A 146 -36.05 5.45 -35.63
N PRO A 147 -35.08 6.37 -35.59
CA PRO A 147 -33.66 6.04 -35.72
C PRO A 147 -33.14 5.33 -34.45
N SER A 148 -32.01 4.62 -34.56
CA SER A 148 -31.31 4.06 -33.40
C SER A 148 -30.67 5.16 -32.54
N GLY A 149 -30.88 5.14 -31.22
CA GLY A 149 -30.11 5.94 -30.25
C GLY A 149 -30.79 7.16 -29.60
N TYR A 150 -32.13 7.24 -29.54
CA TYR A 150 -32.85 8.31 -28.82
C TYR A 150 -33.37 7.86 -27.45
N TYR A 151 -33.29 8.74 -26.43
CA TYR A 151 -33.36 8.39 -25.00
C TYR A 151 -34.61 8.88 -24.25
N SER A 152 -35.65 9.33 -24.95
CA SER A 152 -36.93 9.69 -24.32
C SER A 152 -38.05 8.82 -24.88
N VAL A 153 -38.64 7.97 -24.03
CA VAL A 153 -39.68 7.00 -24.44
C VAL A 153 -40.93 7.24 -23.61
N ALA A 154 -42.04 7.60 -24.26
CA ALA A 154 -43.36 7.54 -23.66
C ALA A 154 -44.28 6.67 -24.52
N SER A 155 -44.99 5.73 -23.88
CA SER A 155 -45.95 4.85 -24.56
C SER A 155 -47.37 5.07 -24.04
N ALA A 156 -48.34 4.95 -24.95
CA ALA A 156 -49.75 4.84 -24.64
C ALA A 156 -50.29 3.63 -25.38
N SER A 157 -51.13 2.83 -24.72
CA SER A 157 -51.72 1.64 -25.35
C SER A 157 -53.21 1.55 -25.08
N ARG A 158 -53.92 0.85 -25.97
CA ARG A 158 -55.34 0.57 -25.87
C ARG A 158 -55.62 -0.82 -26.45
N ASN A 159 -56.25 -1.68 -25.66
CA ASN A 159 -56.79 -2.96 -26.12
C ASN A 159 -58.14 -2.73 -26.83
N PHE A 160 -58.31 -3.40 -27.96
CA PHE A 160 -59.62 -3.63 -28.59
C PHE A 160 -59.75 -5.10 -29.00
N VAL A 161 -60.98 -5.52 -29.30
CA VAL A 161 -61.30 -6.89 -29.70
C VAL A 161 -61.84 -6.84 -31.12
N SER A 162 -61.19 -7.50 -32.07
CA SER A 162 -61.74 -7.69 -33.43
C SER A 162 -62.50 -9.01 -33.49
N GLY A 163 -63.78 -8.94 -33.85
CA GLY A 163 -64.66 -10.10 -33.91
C GLY A 163 -64.72 -10.68 -35.33
N VAL A 164 -64.16 -11.87 -35.54
CA VAL A 164 -64.56 -12.73 -36.67
C VAL A 164 -65.06 -14.07 -36.14
N SER A 165 -66.36 -14.19 -35.91
CA SER A 165 -67.20 -15.27 -36.46
C SER A 165 -68.63 -15.18 -35.92
N SER A 166 -69.56 -15.58 -36.77
CA SER A 166 -71.00 -15.62 -36.51
C SER A 166 -71.35 -16.64 -35.44
N ASN A 167 -72.10 -16.16 -34.44
CA ASN A 167 -72.94 -16.94 -33.52
C ASN A 167 -72.24 -17.57 -32.30
N ARG A 168 -72.07 -16.78 -31.22
CA ARG A 168 -72.20 -17.20 -29.81
C ARG A 168 -72.17 -15.99 -28.88
N SER A 169 -72.82 -16.13 -27.72
CA SER A 169 -73.12 -15.08 -26.73
C SER A 169 -71.91 -14.20 -26.39
N ILE A 170 -72.10 -12.89 -26.54
CA ILE A 170 -71.14 -11.86 -26.14
C ILE A 170 -71.01 -11.87 -24.61
N ALA A 171 -69.90 -12.38 -24.09
CA ALA A 171 -69.51 -12.07 -22.72
C ALA A 171 -68.99 -10.63 -22.71
N VAL A 172 -69.71 -9.75 -22.03
CA VAL A 172 -69.27 -8.37 -21.76
C VAL A 172 -68.37 -8.39 -20.53
N GLY A 173 -67.20 -7.77 -20.62
CA GLY A 173 -66.27 -7.68 -19.50
C GLY A 173 -65.33 -6.48 -19.61
N CYS A 174 -64.27 -6.51 -18.82
CA CYS A 174 -63.39 -5.38 -18.58
C CYS A 174 -61.92 -5.82 -18.59
N VAL A 175 -61.04 -4.90 -18.97
CA VAL A 175 -59.58 -4.97 -18.78
C VAL A 175 -59.14 -3.71 -18.05
N ALA A 176 -58.07 -3.79 -17.26
CA ALA A 176 -57.53 -2.68 -16.50
C ALA A 176 -56.01 -2.68 -16.47
N ARG A 177 -55.45 -1.47 -16.35
CA ARG A 177 -54.04 -1.17 -16.07
C ARG A 177 -53.93 -0.34 -14.80
N ALA A 178 -52.78 -0.36 -14.14
CA ALA A 178 -52.53 0.40 -12.92
C ALA A 178 -51.13 1.03 -12.93
N PHE A 179 -50.98 2.24 -12.38
CA PHE A 179 -49.70 2.92 -12.24
C PHE A 179 -49.75 3.98 -11.14
N VAL A 180 -48.59 4.33 -10.59
CA VAL A 180 -48.47 5.30 -9.49
C VAL A 180 -48.35 6.73 -10.05
N GLN A 181 -49.23 7.65 -9.64
CA GLN A 181 -49.20 9.07 -10.06
C GLN A 181 -48.72 10.05 -8.97
N LYS A 182 -48.98 9.75 -7.68
CA LYS A 182 -48.57 10.57 -6.53
C LYS A 182 -48.22 9.66 -5.36
N ILE A 183 -47.07 9.90 -4.76
CA ILE A 183 -46.60 9.20 -3.56
C ILE A 183 -46.77 10.19 -2.40
N ARG A 184 -47.48 9.80 -1.33
CA ARG A 184 -47.59 10.65 -0.14
C ARG A 184 -46.33 10.46 0.67
N GLY A 185 -45.60 11.54 0.87
CA GLY A 185 -44.53 11.61 1.86
C GLY A 185 -43.42 10.58 1.64
N LYS A 186 -42.45 10.91 0.79
CA LYS A 186 -41.21 10.16 0.74
C LYS A 186 -40.34 10.58 1.91
N GLN A 187 -39.91 9.59 2.69
CA GLN A 187 -38.81 9.79 3.61
C GLN A 187 -37.53 9.84 2.79
N GLU A 188 -37.00 11.04 2.62
CA GLU A 188 -35.79 11.32 1.87
C GLU A 188 -34.69 11.79 2.83
N GLN A 189 -33.48 11.81 2.32
CA GLN A 189 -32.31 12.26 3.07
C GLN A 189 -31.47 13.22 2.23
N ALA A 190 -31.15 14.38 2.79
CA ALA A 190 -30.09 15.24 2.29
C ALA A 190 -28.81 14.93 3.08
N VAL A 191 -27.74 14.58 2.37
CA VAL A 191 -26.49 14.10 2.96
C VAL A 191 -25.33 14.91 2.43
N ALA A 192 -24.47 15.39 3.32
CA ALA A 192 -23.15 15.90 2.98
C ALA A 192 -22.09 14.97 3.59
N TYR A 193 -21.11 14.60 2.79
CA TYR A 193 -20.08 13.63 3.16
C TYR A 193 -18.79 14.36 3.55
N PHE A 194 -18.06 13.77 4.49
CA PHE A 194 -16.64 14.04 4.62
C PHE A 194 -15.88 13.19 3.58
N GLY A 195 -14.70 13.64 3.17
CA GLY A 195 -13.69 12.85 2.47
C GLY A 195 -13.08 11.78 3.37
N GLY A 196 -12.14 11.02 2.83
CA GLY A 196 -11.41 10.00 3.60
C GLY A 196 -10.57 10.60 4.72
N PHE A 197 -10.09 11.84 4.54
CA PHE A 197 -9.50 12.63 5.61
C PHE A 197 -9.73 14.13 5.36
N GLU A 198 -10.30 14.85 6.32
CA GLU A 198 -10.54 16.29 6.19
C GLU A 198 -10.08 17.07 7.41
N GLY A 199 -9.26 18.09 7.15
CA GLY A 199 -8.90 19.15 8.09
C GLY A 199 -7.64 18.86 8.89
N GLU A 200 -7.37 19.81 9.78
CA GLU A 200 -6.61 19.74 11.04
C GLU A 200 -6.99 21.05 11.74
N GLY A 201 -8.26 21.15 12.13
CA GLY A 201 -8.94 22.40 12.47
C GLY A 201 -10.43 22.22 12.73
N ASN A 202 -11.15 23.33 12.94
CA ASN A 202 -12.61 23.30 13.02
C ASN A 202 -13.19 23.16 11.61
N ILE A 203 -14.25 22.35 11.48
CA ILE A 203 -14.80 21.98 10.16
C ILE A 203 -16.23 22.51 10.06
N THR A 204 -16.61 23.03 8.89
CA THR A 204 -17.99 23.43 8.60
C THR A 204 -18.49 22.71 7.35
N VAL A 205 -19.57 21.96 7.48
CA VAL A 205 -20.21 21.23 6.39
C VAL A 205 -21.59 21.83 6.14
N ILE A 206 -21.95 22.01 4.86
CA ILE A 206 -23.26 22.56 4.50
C ILE A 206 -24.09 21.48 3.81
N VAL A 207 -25.21 21.09 4.44
CA VAL A 207 -26.23 20.25 3.83
C VAL A 207 -27.17 21.15 3.02
N ARG A 208 -27.26 20.85 1.72
CA ARG A 208 -28.07 21.60 0.75
C ARG A 208 -29.24 20.75 0.27
N ASP A 209 -30.11 21.35 -0.54
CA ASP A 209 -31.19 20.66 -1.28
C ASP A 209 -32.29 20.04 -0.40
N VAL A 210 -32.50 20.54 0.84
CA VAL A 210 -33.69 20.21 1.63
C VAL A 210 -34.88 20.97 1.03
N PRO A 211 -35.93 20.29 0.50
CA PRO A 211 -37.05 20.95 -0.16
C PRO A 211 -37.79 21.93 0.74
N SER A 212 -38.29 23.05 0.19
CA SER A 212 -38.96 24.10 0.97
C SER A 212 -40.25 23.64 1.68
N GLY A 213 -40.94 22.64 1.12
CA GLY A 213 -42.12 22.00 1.73
C GLY A 213 -41.83 20.78 2.61
N ALA A 214 -40.55 20.46 2.86
CA ALA A 214 -40.17 19.28 3.62
C ALA A 214 -40.36 19.46 5.13
N ASN A 215 -40.74 18.37 5.81
CA ASN A 215 -40.82 18.32 7.27
C ASN A 215 -39.67 17.48 7.84
N VAL A 216 -38.75 18.11 8.57
CA VAL A 216 -37.57 17.44 9.15
C VAL A 216 -37.97 16.53 10.31
N SER A 217 -37.70 15.23 10.15
CA SER A 217 -37.93 14.23 11.19
C SER A 217 -36.70 14.01 12.07
N GLU A 218 -35.51 14.00 11.47
CA GLU A 218 -34.27 13.60 12.14
C GLU A 218 -33.05 14.30 11.53
N VAL A 219 -32.06 14.60 12.38
CA VAL A 219 -30.71 15.00 11.99
C VAL A 219 -29.73 13.99 12.56
N ALA A 220 -28.79 13.52 11.75
CA ALA A 220 -27.78 12.56 12.19
C ALA A 220 -26.37 12.99 11.77
N VAL A 221 -25.41 12.68 12.62
CA VAL A 221 -23.98 12.81 12.33
C VAL A 221 -23.34 11.44 12.58
N GLU A 222 -22.64 10.92 11.58
CA GLU A 222 -21.81 9.74 11.72
C GLU A 222 -20.40 10.07 11.25
N ALA A 223 -19.40 9.94 12.11
CA ALA A 223 -18.05 10.32 11.75
C ALA A 223 -16.97 9.55 12.52
N ASN A 224 -15.86 9.29 11.84
CA ASN A 224 -14.61 8.92 12.49
C ASN A 224 -13.86 10.21 12.86
N ALA A 225 -13.98 10.65 14.11
CA ALA A 225 -13.35 11.89 14.57
C ALA A 225 -11.95 11.64 15.15
N GLY A 226 -11.02 12.57 14.96
CA GLY A 226 -9.70 12.51 15.60
C GLY A 226 -9.75 12.74 17.11
N THR A 227 -10.63 13.64 17.58
CA THR A 227 -10.87 13.97 19.00
C THR A 227 -12.32 14.42 19.24
N ASN A 228 -12.69 14.66 20.49
CA ASN A 228 -14.00 15.18 20.90
C ASN A 228 -14.27 16.56 20.28
N TYR A 229 -15.54 16.89 20.00
CA TYR A 229 -15.93 18.18 19.43
C TYR A 229 -17.31 18.64 19.93
N THR A 230 -17.56 19.94 19.86
CA THR A 230 -18.90 20.52 20.05
C THR A 230 -19.55 20.74 18.69
N LEU A 231 -20.79 20.27 18.53
CA LEU A 231 -21.56 20.43 17.30
C LEU A 231 -22.47 21.66 17.38
N PHE A 232 -22.47 22.47 16.33
CA PHE A 232 -23.45 23.54 16.12
C PHE A 232 -24.21 23.31 14.80
N LEU A 233 -25.52 23.48 14.81
CA LEU A 233 -26.36 23.46 13.61
C LEU A 233 -27.05 24.80 13.43
N ASN A 234 -26.75 25.51 12.34
CA ASN A 234 -27.25 26.86 12.08
C ASN A 234 -27.03 27.82 13.27
N GLY A 235 -25.89 27.65 13.97
CA GLY A 235 -25.52 28.41 15.17
C GLY A 235 -26.13 27.92 16.49
N VAL A 236 -27.02 26.92 16.48
CA VAL A 236 -27.58 26.31 17.69
C VAL A 236 -26.62 25.24 18.23
N ASP A 237 -26.25 25.33 19.51
CA ASP A 237 -25.39 24.35 20.19
C ASP A 237 -26.13 23.01 20.40
N CYS A 238 -25.60 21.95 19.82
CA CYS A 238 -26.12 20.59 19.90
C CYS A 238 -25.38 19.73 20.96
N GLY A 239 -24.43 20.31 21.69
CA GLY A 239 -23.66 19.66 22.75
C GLY A 239 -22.35 19.03 22.29
N VAL A 240 -21.57 18.57 23.28
CA VAL A 240 -20.27 17.92 23.10
C VAL A 240 -20.45 16.45 22.72
N GLN A 241 -19.79 16.05 21.65
CA GLN A 241 -19.74 14.70 21.13
C GLN A 241 -18.41 14.04 21.52
N LEU A 242 -18.50 12.89 22.18
CA LEU A 242 -17.36 12.16 22.73
C LEU A 242 -16.93 11.04 21.79
N LYS A 243 -15.66 11.05 21.40
CA LYS A 243 -15.02 10.00 20.61
C LYS A 243 -14.86 8.71 21.43
N THR A 244 -15.12 7.56 20.83
CA THR A 244 -14.79 6.24 21.41
C THR A 244 -13.34 5.80 21.15
N SER A 245 -12.82 4.92 22.00
CA SER A 245 -11.41 4.51 21.99
C SER A 245 -11.10 3.52 20.86
N GLY A 246 -10.63 4.03 19.72
CA GLY A 246 -10.13 3.22 18.61
C GLY A 246 -9.80 4.08 17.40
N LEU A 247 -8.92 3.59 16.53
CA LEU A 247 -8.53 4.32 15.33
C LEU A 247 -9.65 4.35 14.29
N TYR A 248 -10.27 3.20 14.03
CA TYR A 248 -11.36 3.02 13.06
C TYR A 248 -12.76 3.16 13.69
N ASP A 249 -12.83 3.54 14.96
CA ASP A 249 -14.09 3.69 15.68
C ASP A 249 -14.90 4.82 15.06
N VAL A 250 -16.16 4.53 14.77
CA VAL A 250 -17.11 5.49 14.21
C VAL A 250 -18.18 5.75 15.25
N ASN A 251 -18.45 7.02 15.51
CA ASN A 251 -19.51 7.42 16.41
C ASN A 251 -20.68 8.01 15.61
N SER A 252 -21.89 7.69 16.05
CA SER A 252 -23.13 8.13 15.42
C SER A 252 -24.02 8.80 16.46
N TRP A 253 -24.54 9.97 16.13
CA TRP A 253 -25.41 10.77 16.97
C TRP A 253 -26.66 11.16 16.20
N VAL A 254 -27.81 10.88 16.80
CA VAL A 254 -29.12 11.08 16.19
C VAL A 254 -29.92 12.07 17.04
N PHE A 255 -30.43 13.10 16.38
CA PHE A 255 -31.25 14.16 16.97
C PHE A 255 -32.65 14.10 16.37
N ASN A 256 -33.64 13.81 17.21
CA ASN A 256 -35.04 13.64 16.82
C ASN A 256 -35.98 14.35 17.81
N SER A 257 -37.28 14.08 17.74
CA SER A 257 -38.29 14.69 18.62
C SER A 257 -38.10 14.34 20.11
N THR A 258 -37.44 13.23 20.42
CA THR A 258 -37.28 12.69 21.79
C THR A 258 -35.90 12.99 22.36
N GLN A 259 -34.87 12.99 21.52
CA GLN A 259 -33.47 13.22 21.91
C GLN A 259 -32.90 14.40 21.12
N GLY A 260 -32.50 15.47 21.80
CA GLY A 260 -31.87 16.63 21.17
C GLY A 260 -32.78 17.44 20.25
N ALA A 261 -34.05 17.60 20.62
CA ALA A 261 -35.06 18.32 19.83
C ALA A 261 -34.65 19.74 19.43
N ALA A 262 -33.86 20.45 20.26
CA ALA A 262 -33.33 21.77 19.93
C ALA A 262 -32.42 21.73 18.69
N CYS A 263 -31.54 20.73 18.60
CA CYS A 263 -30.68 20.53 17.44
C CYS A 263 -31.52 20.14 16.21
N ARG A 264 -32.46 19.19 16.35
CA ARG A 264 -33.36 18.82 15.25
C ARG A 264 -34.14 20.02 14.70
N ASN A 265 -34.70 20.86 15.58
CA ASN A 265 -35.48 22.04 15.19
C ASN A 265 -34.62 23.14 14.55
N ALA A 266 -33.30 23.08 14.68
CA ALA A 266 -32.39 24.01 14.03
C ALA A 266 -32.21 23.71 12.53
N ALA A 267 -32.52 22.50 12.07
CA ALA A 267 -32.56 22.16 10.64
C ALA A 267 -33.78 22.80 9.97
N LEU A 268 -33.55 23.53 8.89
CA LEU A 268 -34.56 24.32 8.18
C LEU A 268 -34.76 23.82 6.75
N ALA A 269 -36.01 23.82 6.29
CA ALA A 269 -36.39 23.48 4.92
C ALA A 269 -36.15 24.66 3.96
N GLY A 270 -35.76 24.37 2.71
CA GLY A 270 -35.60 25.36 1.64
C GLY A 270 -34.38 26.28 1.76
N VAL A 271 -33.46 26.02 2.70
CA VAL A 271 -32.24 26.81 2.93
C VAL A 271 -31.04 25.89 3.14
N ASP A 272 -29.84 26.46 2.97
CA ASP A 272 -28.58 25.79 3.32
C ASP A 272 -28.47 25.61 4.83
N ASN A 273 -28.15 24.39 5.28
CA ASN A 273 -28.01 24.04 6.69
C ASN A 273 -26.53 23.83 7.04
N ALA A 274 -25.96 24.72 7.86
CA ALA A 274 -24.55 24.70 8.24
C ALA A 274 -24.34 23.91 9.55
N PHE A 275 -23.54 22.85 9.45
CA PHE A 275 -23.03 22.05 10.58
C PHE A 275 -21.59 22.48 10.87
N THR A 276 -21.36 23.07 12.05
CA THR A 276 -20.03 23.51 12.49
C THR A 276 -19.52 22.63 13.62
N PHE A 277 -18.31 22.11 13.45
CA PHE A 277 -17.64 21.16 14.32
C PHE A 277 -16.44 21.82 15.00
N ASN A 278 -16.57 22.13 16.29
CA ASN A 278 -15.52 22.78 17.06
C ASN A 278 -14.78 21.76 17.93
N PHE A 279 -13.58 21.35 17.53
CA PHE A 279 -12.83 20.31 18.23
C PHE A 279 -12.27 20.78 19.58
N THR A 280 -12.49 19.98 20.61
CA THR A 280 -12.06 20.22 21.99
C THR A 280 -10.67 19.61 22.22
N GLY A 281 -9.62 20.42 22.01
CA GLY A 281 -8.22 19.99 22.17
C GLY A 281 -7.24 21.00 21.57
N SER A 282 -5.99 21.01 22.05
CA SER A 282 -4.94 21.91 21.54
C SER A 282 -4.09 21.27 20.42
N ASN A 283 -4.05 19.95 20.31
CA ASN A 283 -3.29 19.26 19.28
C ASN A 283 -4.05 19.28 17.93
N LEU A 284 -3.52 20.02 16.96
CA LEU A 284 -4.11 20.17 15.62
C LEU A 284 -4.17 18.83 14.86
N SER A 285 -3.19 17.94 15.03
CA SER A 285 -3.14 16.65 14.30
C SER A 285 -4.23 15.66 14.69
N LEU A 286 -5.02 15.98 15.73
CA LEU A 286 -6.18 15.21 16.17
C LEU A 286 -7.52 15.88 15.78
N LYS A 287 -7.50 17.03 15.09
CA LYS A 287 -8.71 17.79 14.71
C LYS A 287 -9.13 17.52 13.27
N TYR A 288 -9.48 16.27 12.98
CA TYR A 288 -9.86 15.85 11.64
C TYR A 288 -11.07 14.91 11.68
N PHE A 289 -11.68 14.69 10.50
CA PHE A 289 -12.59 13.57 10.25
C PHE A 289 -11.97 12.60 9.23
N GLY A 290 -11.90 11.32 9.60
CA GLY A 290 -11.37 10.22 8.78
C GLY A 290 -12.46 9.47 8.00
N GLY A 291 -13.43 10.21 7.47
CA GLY A 291 -14.66 9.68 6.87
C GLY A 291 -15.93 9.92 7.71
N GLY A 292 -17.07 9.91 7.03
CA GLY A 292 -18.40 10.03 7.61
C GLY A 292 -19.36 10.90 6.82
N PHE A 293 -20.48 11.25 7.43
CA PHE A 293 -21.48 12.14 6.85
C PHE A 293 -22.30 12.88 7.91
N VAL A 294 -22.92 13.97 7.47
CA VAL A 294 -24.06 14.61 8.12
C VAL A 294 -25.30 14.39 7.28
N LYS A 295 -26.42 14.10 7.94
CA LYS A 295 -27.68 13.77 7.27
C LYS A 295 -28.84 14.52 7.90
N ILE A 296 -29.71 15.07 7.06
CA ILE A 296 -31.04 15.54 7.44
C ILE A 296 -32.06 14.62 6.78
N THR A 297 -32.85 13.94 7.59
CA THR A 297 -33.96 13.09 7.14
C THR A 297 -35.25 13.87 7.28
N TYR A 298 -36.03 13.88 6.21
CA TYR A 298 -37.26 14.66 6.12
C TYR A 298 -38.32 13.93 5.31
N ASN A 299 -39.56 14.33 5.53
CA ASN A 299 -40.69 13.87 4.76
C ASN A 299 -41.07 14.93 3.72
N THR A 300 -41.14 14.55 2.44
CA THR A 300 -41.49 15.46 1.34
C THR A 300 -42.51 14.86 0.39
N THR A 301 -43.37 15.69 -0.19
CA THR A 301 -44.26 15.30 -1.29
C THR A 301 -43.68 15.62 -2.66
N GLU A 302 -42.54 16.31 -2.72
CA GLU A 302 -41.84 16.63 -3.97
C GLU A 302 -41.11 15.39 -4.50
N LEU A 303 -41.28 15.08 -5.78
CA LEU A 303 -40.48 14.04 -6.45
C LEU A 303 -39.10 14.62 -6.74
N ALA A 304 -38.05 13.81 -6.52
CA ALA A 304 -36.66 14.21 -6.75
C ALA A 304 -36.47 14.85 -8.14
N SER A 305 -36.09 16.12 -8.17
CA SER A 305 -35.67 16.82 -9.38
C SER A 305 -34.22 16.48 -9.68
N VAL A 306 -33.92 16.00 -10.89
CA VAL A 306 -32.53 15.88 -11.37
C VAL A 306 -32.28 16.99 -12.38
N GLN A 307 -31.23 17.78 -12.15
CA GLN A 307 -30.68 18.69 -13.17
C GLN A 307 -29.91 17.86 -14.21
N PRO A 308 -30.32 17.83 -15.49
CA PRO A 308 -29.61 17.07 -16.50
C PRO A 308 -28.35 17.83 -16.96
N GLY A 309 -27.18 17.28 -16.64
CA GLY A 309 -25.91 17.63 -17.29
C GLY A 309 -25.01 18.65 -16.59
N VAL A 310 -25.35 19.07 -15.36
CA VAL A 310 -24.47 19.86 -14.50
C VAL A 310 -24.42 19.28 -13.08
N MET A 311 -23.25 19.33 -12.45
CA MET A 311 -23.01 18.90 -11.07
C MET A 311 -22.06 19.89 -10.41
N ARG A 312 -22.29 20.20 -9.14
CA ARG A 312 -21.36 20.96 -8.31
C ARG A 312 -20.87 20.12 -7.14
N HIS A 313 -19.56 20.04 -6.95
CA HIS A 313 -18.91 19.46 -5.78
C HIS A 313 -18.43 20.58 -4.87
N TYR A 314 -19.01 20.72 -3.69
CA TYR A 314 -18.58 21.70 -2.70
C TYR A 314 -17.46 21.15 -1.82
N PHE A 315 -16.51 21.99 -1.44
CA PHE A 315 -15.54 21.66 -0.40
C PHE A 315 -16.11 21.99 0.98
N ASN A 316 -15.83 21.14 1.96
CA ASN A 316 -16.13 21.47 3.34
C ASN A 316 -15.20 22.59 3.83
N GLY A 317 -15.74 23.49 4.66
CA GLY A 317 -14.97 24.57 5.24
C GLY A 317 -14.00 24.04 6.30
N VAL A 318 -12.78 24.55 6.30
CA VAL A 318 -11.73 24.16 7.26
C VAL A 318 -11.11 25.43 7.83
N ASP A 319 -11.17 25.59 9.14
CA ASP A 319 -10.55 26.68 9.89
C ASP A 319 -9.42 26.11 10.78
N GLY A 320 -8.18 26.21 10.30
CA GLY A 320 -7.01 25.51 10.84
C GLY A 320 -5.95 25.27 9.76
N VAL A 321 -5.56 24.02 9.50
CA VAL A 321 -4.75 23.69 8.31
C VAL A 321 -5.62 23.09 7.22
N ILE A 322 -5.58 23.69 6.03
CA ILE A 322 -6.24 23.14 4.84
C ILE A 322 -5.53 21.84 4.47
N ASN A 323 -6.10 20.72 4.91
CA ASN A 323 -5.63 19.37 4.65
C ASN A 323 -6.80 18.47 4.22
N TYR A 324 -7.20 18.59 2.94
CA TYR A 324 -8.38 17.92 2.40
C TYR A 324 -7.98 16.76 1.49
N TYR A 325 -8.28 15.53 1.91
CA TYR A 325 -8.16 14.28 1.16
C TYR A 325 -9.56 13.71 0.92
N SER A 326 -10.04 13.82 -0.31
CA SER A 326 -11.39 13.42 -0.69
C SER A 326 -11.41 12.81 -2.09
N SER A 327 -12.60 12.74 -2.69
CA SER A 327 -12.78 12.32 -4.07
C SER A 327 -14.08 12.87 -4.64
N PHE A 328 -14.22 12.83 -5.97
CA PHE A 328 -15.48 13.10 -6.64
C PHE A 328 -15.80 12.00 -7.66
N TYR A 329 -17.06 11.93 -8.07
CA TYR A 329 -17.53 11.07 -9.14
C TYR A 329 -18.57 11.81 -9.98
N VAL A 330 -18.37 11.87 -11.30
CA VAL A 330 -19.34 12.46 -12.23
C VAL A 330 -20.13 11.35 -12.95
N PRO A 331 -21.47 11.34 -12.87
CA PRO A 331 -22.34 10.30 -13.46
C PRO A 331 -22.58 10.48 -14.96
N GLY A 332 -21.50 10.71 -15.71
CA GLY A 332 -21.52 10.81 -17.16
C GLY A 332 -20.17 11.26 -17.73
N ASN A 333 -20.15 11.49 -19.04
CA ASN A 333 -18.95 11.94 -19.76
C ASN A 333 -18.78 13.44 -19.58
N ILE A 334 -17.71 13.85 -18.91
CA ILE A 334 -17.41 15.26 -18.61
C ILE A 334 -17.10 16.00 -19.91
N THR A 335 -17.70 17.18 -20.07
CA THR A 335 -17.46 18.09 -21.19
C THR A 335 -16.72 19.35 -20.75
N GLN A 336 -16.92 19.80 -19.51
CA GLN A 336 -16.26 20.99 -18.96
C GLN A 336 -16.10 20.87 -17.44
N ILE A 337 -14.98 21.37 -16.91
CA ILE A 337 -14.75 21.53 -15.47
C ILE A 337 -14.36 22.99 -15.19
N SER A 338 -14.88 23.56 -14.11
CA SER A 338 -14.42 24.85 -13.58
C SER A 338 -14.45 24.82 -12.06
N GLY A 339 -13.79 25.76 -11.40
CA GLY A 339 -13.77 25.79 -9.94
C GLY A 339 -13.73 27.20 -9.38
N SER A 340 -14.11 27.32 -8.12
CA SER A 340 -13.98 28.53 -7.32
C SER A 340 -13.48 28.15 -5.93
N LEU A 341 -12.31 28.66 -5.52
CA LEU A 341 -11.78 28.46 -4.18
C LEU A 341 -11.79 29.78 -3.41
N HIS A 342 -12.49 29.83 -2.29
CA HIS A 342 -12.48 30.96 -1.36
C HIS A 342 -11.63 30.57 -0.16
N LEU A 343 -10.48 31.24 0.01
CA LEU A 343 -9.49 30.88 1.03
C LEU A 343 -8.75 32.09 1.61
N LEU A 344 -8.32 31.95 2.85
CA LEU A 344 -7.36 32.81 3.55
C LEU A 344 -6.14 31.95 3.90
N ASN A 345 -5.04 32.13 3.20
CA ASN A 345 -3.82 31.33 3.42
C ASN A 345 -2.61 32.09 2.86
N ASN A 346 -1.54 32.23 3.65
CA ASN A 346 -0.28 32.87 3.26
C ASN A 346 0.80 31.89 2.76
N TYR A 347 0.52 30.60 2.74
CA TYR A 347 1.36 29.55 2.15
C TYR A 347 0.91 29.20 0.73
N THR A 348 1.78 28.55 -0.06
CA THR A 348 1.40 28.05 -1.38
C THR A 348 0.28 27.01 -1.25
N THR A 349 -0.84 27.21 -1.93
CA THR A 349 -1.98 26.26 -1.96
C THR A 349 -1.93 25.47 -3.26
N PHE A 350 -2.23 24.18 -3.21
CA PHE A 350 -2.30 23.33 -4.39
C PHE A 350 -3.56 22.47 -4.39
N LEU A 351 -4.08 22.20 -5.59
CA LEU A 351 -5.17 21.26 -5.84
C LEU A 351 -4.71 20.23 -6.87
N THR A 352 -4.77 18.96 -6.51
CA THR A 352 -4.51 17.81 -7.39
C THR A 352 -5.76 16.97 -7.58
N LEU A 353 -5.97 16.49 -8.81
CA LEU A 353 -6.94 15.47 -9.14
C LEU A 353 -6.17 14.22 -9.61
N GLY A 354 -6.41 13.07 -8.98
CA GLY A 354 -5.51 11.93 -9.09
C GLY A 354 -4.10 12.34 -8.60
N ASN A 355 -3.10 12.26 -9.48
CA ASN A 355 -1.73 12.73 -9.23
C ASN A 355 -1.36 14.01 -10.01
N LYS A 356 -2.31 14.62 -10.72
CA LYS A 356 -2.05 15.78 -11.58
C LYS A 356 -2.46 17.07 -10.87
N THR A 357 -1.54 18.03 -10.79
CA THR A 357 -1.83 19.37 -10.26
C THR A 357 -2.64 20.16 -11.29
N VAL A 358 -3.83 20.62 -10.89
CA VAL A 358 -4.70 21.47 -11.73
C VAL A 358 -4.61 22.94 -11.32
N TYR A 359 -4.23 23.21 -10.09
CA TYR A 359 -4.06 24.57 -9.59
C TYR A 359 -2.97 24.63 -8.53
N GLU A 360 -2.16 25.69 -8.58
CA GLU A 360 -1.15 26.04 -7.59
C GLU A 360 -0.97 27.56 -7.58
N ASP A 361 -1.03 28.19 -6.40
CA ASP A 361 -0.82 29.64 -6.24
C ASP A 361 -0.17 29.94 -4.90
N ASN A 362 0.61 31.03 -4.87
CA ASN A 362 1.20 31.52 -3.64
C ASN A 362 0.15 32.22 -2.76
N GLY A 363 0.20 31.94 -1.47
CA GLY A 363 -0.72 32.49 -0.49
C GLY A 363 -0.55 34.01 -0.26
N THR A 364 -1.57 34.62 0.34
CA THR A 364 -1.58 36.02 0.82
C THR A 364 -2.13 36.08 2.24
N ASN A 365 -1.90 37.18 2.95
CA ASN A 365 -2.48 37.42 4.28
C ASN A 365 -3.94 37.95 4.22
N GLU A 366 -4.62 37.80 3.09
CA GLU A 366 -5.98 38.33 2.86
C GLU A 366 -6.88 37.24 2.28
N SER A 367 -8.19 37.30 2.58
CA SER A 367 -9.17 36.38 2.00
C SER A 367 -9.34 36.66 0.51
N ARG A 368 -9.31 35.61 -0.32
CA ARG A 368 -9.45 35.71 -1.77
C ARG A 368 -10.41 34.65 -2.30
N THR A 369 -11.19 35.03 -3.30
CA THR A 369 -11.95 34.09 -4.14
C THR A 369 -11.22 33.93 -5.47
N ILE A 370 -10.78 32.71 -5.75
CA ILE A 370 -9.99 32.34 -6.92
C ILE A 370 -10.86 31.52 -7.87
N SER A 371 -10.98 31.97 -9.12
CA SER A 371 -11.63 31.21 -10.18
C SER A 371 -10.62 30.33 -10.93
N ILE A 372 -10.88 29.03 -11.00
CA ILE A 372 -10.10 28.05 -11.76
C ILE A 372 -10.82 27.76 -13.07
N ALA A 373 -10.24 28.17 -14.19
CA ALA A 373 -10.84 28.03 -15.51
C ALA A 373 -10.70 26.60 -16.08
N ASN A 374 -11.55 26.24 -17.04
CA ASN A 374 -11.48 24.93 -17.72
C ASN A 374 -10.11 24.63 -18.35
N SER A 375 -9.37 25.65 -18.78
CA SER A 375 -8.02 25.50 -19.35
C SER A 375 -7.03 24.80 -18.42
N ASN A 376 -7.17 25.00 -17.11
CA ASN A 376 -6.33 24.34 -16.10
C ASN A 376 -6.58 22.82 -16.08
N PHE A 377 -7.87 22.45 -16.11
CA PHE A 377 -8.29 21.05 -16.10
C PHE A 377 -7.99 20.36 -17.43
N SER A 378 -8.30 21.00 -18.56
CA SER A 378 -8.01 20.46 -19.89
C SER A 378 -6.51 20.38 -20.18
N GLY A 379 -5.69 21.19 -19.49
CA GLY A 379 -4.23 21.08 -19.54
C GLY A 379 -3.69 19.84 -18.84
N ALA A 380 -4.28 19.47 -17.70
CA ALA A 380 -3.93 18.23 -16.98
C ALA A 380 -4.58 16.97 -17.59
N PHE A 381 -5.80 17.12 -18.12
CA PHE A 381 -6.61 16.06 -18.72
C PHE A 381 -7.10 16.52 -20.09
N PRO A 382 -6.31 16.33 -21.16
CA PRO A 382 -6.73 16.66 -22.52
C PRO A 382 -7.96 15.86 -22.96
N ASP A 383 -8.09 14.64 -22.42
CA ASP A 383 -9.25 13.79 -22.56
C ASP A 383 -9.85 13.49 -21.18
N TYR A 384 -11.10 13.91 -20.98
CA TYR A 384 -11.81 13.67 -19.73
C TYR A 384 -12.32 12.23 -19.58
N GLU A 385 -12.16 11.34 -20.57
CA GLU A 385 -12.41 9.89 -20.39
C GLU A 385 -11.54 9.26 -19.30
N GLU A 386 -10.36 9.85 -19.02
CA GLU A 386 -9.49 9.41 -17.92
C GLU A 386 -10.20 9.46 -16.56
N ILE A 387 -11.10 10.45 -16.37
CA ILE A 387 -11.73 10.79 -15.09
C ILE A 387 -13.27 10.72 -15.09
N SER A 388 -13.89 10.56 -16.26
CA SER A 388 -15.34 10.37 -16.39
C SER A 388 -15.76 8.98 -15.88
N LEU A 389 -16.92 8.89 -15.21
CA LEU A 389 -17.49 7.63 -14.70
C LEU A 389 -16.56 6.84 -13.74
N LYS A 390 -15.65 7.53 -13.06
CA LYS A 390 -14.71 6.96 -12.09
C LYS A 390 -14.72 7.77 -10.80
N THR A 391 -14.44 7.10 -9.68
CA THR A 391 -14.11 7.81 -8.44
C THR A 391 -12.70 8.34 -8.56
N VAL A 392 -12.55 9.66 -8.60
CA VAL A 392 -11.27 10.35 -8.80
C VAL A 392 -10.83 10.94 -7.48
N PRO A 393 -9.67 10.54 -6.94
CA PRO A 393 -9.11 11.13 -5.73
C PRO A 393 -8.86 12.63 -5.94
N LEU A 394 -9.21 13.42 -4.94
CA LEU A 394 -9.06 14.87 -4.93
C LEU A 394 -8.27 15.28 -3.69
N ARG A 395 -7.26 16.12 -3.87
CA ARG A 395 -6.39 16.58 -2.80
C ARG A 395 -6.20 18.09 -2.88
N LEU A 396 -6.62 18.79 -1.84
CA LEU A 396 -6.41 20.23 -1.65
C LEU A 396 -5.61 20.44 -0.37
N GLY A 397 -4.43 21.05 -0.51
CA GLY A 397 -3.51 21.24 0.60
C GLY A 397 -2.66 22.49 0.47
N VAL A 398 -1.84 22.73 1.49
CA VAL A 398 -0.86 23.84 1.51
C VAL A 398 0.56 23.30 1.55
N LYS A 399 1.53 24.04 1.05
CA LYS A 399 2.96 23.73 1.19
C LYS A 399 3.55 24.59 2.30
N ALA A 400 3.52 24.07 3.53
CA ALA A 400 4.14 24.68 4.70
C ALA A 400 5.21 23.73 5.28
N ASN A 401 6.02 24.21 6.24
CA ASN A 401 6.99 23.37 6.97
C ASN A 401 6.26 22.43 7.95
N PHE A 402 5.65 21.38 7.42
CA PHE A 402 5.11 20.28 8.22
C PHE A 402 6.24 19.36 8.67
N THR A 403 6.25 18.98 9.94
CA THR A 403 7.04 17.87 10.47
C THR A 403 6.10 16.67 10.69
N GLY A 404 6.57 15.42 10.63
CA GLY A 404 5.78 14.27 11.09
C GLY A 404 4.61 13.76 10.23
N GLN A 405 4.93 13.11 9.11
CA GLN A 405 4.20 11.88 8.74
C GLN A 405 4.79 10.72 9.55
N VAL A 406 3.98 9.72 9.92
CA VAL A 406 4.47 8.58 10.72
C VAL A 406 5.43 7.74 9.88
N GLY A 407 6.69 7.61 10.26
CA GLY A 407 7.73 6.83 9.59
C GLY A 407 7.91 5.42 10.19
N ASN A 408 8.21 4.39 9.39
CA ASN A 408 8.55 3.04 9.87
C ASN A 408 10.02 2.63 9.63
N ALA A 409 10.93 3.58 9.40
CA ALA A 409 12.34 3.29 9.13
C ALA A 409 13.15 3.08 10.42
N ASP A 410 13.98 2.04 10.40
CA ASP A 410 15.08 1.82 11.33
C ASP A 410 16.39 2.09 10.60
N VAL A 411 17.10 3.11 11.06
CA VAL A 411 18.29 3.63 10.39
C VAL A 411 19.51 3.42 11.27
N VAL A 412 20.58 2.82 10.74
CA VAL A 412 21.89 2.78 11.40
C VAL A 412 22.83 3.73 10.69
N LEU A 413 23.30 4.75 11.41
CA LEU A 413 24.28 5.70 10.92
C LEU A 413 25.67 5.24 11.37
N ILE A 414 26.52 4.87 10.42
CA ILE A 414 27.89 4.44 10.66
C ILE A 414 28.82 5.59 10.28
N THR A 415 29.57 6.11 11.26
CA THR A 415 30.43 7.28 11.09
C THR A 415 31.89 6.90 11.34
N ASP A 416 32.72 7.11 10.33
CA ASP A 416 34.17 6.98 10.44
C ASP A 416 34.74 8.05 11.39
N ALA A 417 35.51 7.59 12.37
CA ALA A 417 36.26 8.39 13.33
C ALA A 417 37.76 8.00 13.31
N SER A 418 38.24 7.40 12.21
CA SER A 418 39.64 7.08 11.99
C SER A 418 40.53 8.33 11.91
N GLY A 419 41.86 8.12 11.96
CA GLY A 419 42.82 9.22 11.90
C GLY A 419 42.71 10.11 10.67
N SER A 420 42.28 9.58 9.52
CA SER A 420 42.10 10.35 8.28
C SER A 420 40.93 11.34 8.36
N MET A 421 40.00 11.14 9.29
CA MET A 421 38.90 12.08 9.54
C MET A 421 39.38 13.38 10.21
N ALA A 422 40.62 13.44 10.69
CA ALA A 422 41.27 14.67 11.11
C ALA A 422 41.75 15.53 9.93
N TRP A 423 41.74 15.03 8.69
CA TRP A 423 42.24 15.76 7.53
C TRP A 423 41.22 16.73 6.95
N ARG A 424 41.69 17.59 6.04
CA ARG A 424 40.86 18.56 5.31
C ARG A 424 39.82 17.86 4.43
N MET A 425 38.75 18.59 4.10
CA MET A 425 37.73 18.13 3.14
C MET A 425 38.28 18.03 1.71
N ASP A 426 39.16 18.94 1.29
CA ASP A 426 39.66 19.02 -0.09
C ASP A 426 40.90 18.17 -0.38
N SER A 427 41.57 17.64 0.65
CA SER A 427 42.88 17.02 0.53
C SER A 427 43.20 16.09 1.70
N ASP A 428 44.13 15.16 1.50
CA ASP A 428 44.68 14.28 2.55
C ASP A 428 45.78 14.99 3.36
N SER A 429 45.45 16.17 3.88
CA SER A 429 46.35 17.00 4.66
C SER A 429 45.84 17.13 6.09
N SER A 430 46.73 16.89 7.05
CA SER A 430 46.46 17.06 8.48
C SER A 430 46.41 18.52 8.94
N ASN A 431 46.71 19.49 8.06
CA ASN A 431 46.58 20.92 8.34
C ASN A 431 45.13 21.40 8.16
N SER A 432 44.22 20.78 8.91
CA SER A 432 42.80 21.10 8.93
C SER A 432 42.44 22.00 10.12
N VAL A 433 41.25 22.57 10.08
CA VAL A 433 40.68 23.36 11.17
C VAL A 433 39.46 22.61 11.71
N GLN A 434 39.47 22.28 13.01
CA GLN A 434 38.26 21.77 13.66
C GLN A 434 37.28 22.91 13.89
N ARG A 435 36.02 22.70 13.50
CA ARG A 435 34.97 23.72 13.54
C ARG A 435 33.73 23.21 14.25
N SER A 436 32.98 24.14 14.85
CA SER A 436 31.65 23.85 15.40
C SER A 436 30.58 24.02 14.33
N CYS A 437 29.39 23.44 14.51
CA CYS A 437 28.30 23.51 13.53
C CYS A 437 27.74 24.91 13.29
N ASN A 438 28.03 25.86 14.18
CA ASN A 438 27.63 27.26 14.04
C ASN A 438 28.73 28.14 13.43
N ASP A 439 29.88 27.57 13.06
CA ASP A 439 30.97 28.31 12.42
C ASP A 439 30.55 28.68 10.98
N PRO A 440 30.57 29.98 10.59
CA PRO A 440 30.25 30.42 9.22
C PRO A 440 31.13 29.79 8.14
N LEU A 441 32.32 29.30 8.51
CA LEU A 441 33.28 28.66 7.63
C LEU A 441 33.24 27.12 7.72
N LEU A 442 32.17 26.53 8.28
CA LEU A 442 32.03 25.07 8.35
C LEU A 442 32.22 24.40 6.98
N TYR A 443 31.72 25.01 5.91
CA TYR A 443 31.82 24.47 4.55
C TYR A 443 33.11 24.86 3.80
N ASP A 444 34.05 25.52 4.49
CA ASP A 444 35.35 25.86 3.90
C ASP A 444 36.20 24.60 3.65
N PRO A 445 36.99 24.53 2.56
CA PRO A 445 37.85 23.39 2.26
C PRO A 445 38.84 23.00 3.38
N SER A 446 39.23 23.97 4.23
CA SER A 446 40.12 23.72 5.38
C SER A 446 39.48 22.97 6.55
N THR A 447 38.15 22.82 6.57
CA THR A 447 37.44 22.13 7.64
C THR A 447 37.89 20.68 7.76
N ALA A 448 38.09 20.21 9.00
CA ALA A 448 38.36 18.81 9.27
C ALA A 448 37.13 17.94 8.94
N ARG A 449 37.31 16.79 8.27
CA ARG A 449 36.20 15.88 7.90
C ARG A 449 35.32 15.51 9.08
N ILE A 450 35.92 15.24 10.24
CA ILE A 450 35.20 14.91 11.48
C ILE A 450 34.31 16.07 11.98
N SER A 451 34.68 17.33 11.71
CA SER A 451 33.86 18.49 12.07
C SER A 451 32.60 18.56 11.22
N LEU A 452 32.75 18.33 9.90
CA LEU A 452 31.59 18.27 9.01
C LEU A 452 30.71 17.06 9.33
N ALA A 453 31.30 15.87 9.51
CA ALA A 453 30.58 14.64 9.84
C ALA A 453 29.67 14.82 11.06
N LYS A 454 30.19 15.37 12.17
CA LYS A 454 29.36 15.67 13.35
C LYS A 454 28.13 16.52 13.03
N CYS A 455 28.28 17.55 12.20
CA CYS A 455 27.21 18.48 11.89
C CYS A 455 26.17 17.89 10.94
N VAL A 456 26.62 17.16 9.91
CA VAL A 456 25.68 16.50 8.99
C VAL A 456 24.98 15.31 9.66
N ASP A 457 25.64 14.60 10.58
CA ASP A 457 25.03 13.54 11.39
C ASP A 457 23.92 14.08 12.29
N GLN A 458 24.17 15.21 12.96
CA GLN A 458 23.15 15.88 13.78
C GLN A 458 21.94 16.30 12.94
N ASN A 459 22.18 16.88 11.76
CA ASN A 459 21.11 17.26 10.83
C ASN A 459 20.37 16.03 10.27
N PHE A 460 21.10 14.94 9.99
CA PHE A 460 20.52 13.68 9.51
C PHE A 460 19.64 13.05 10.59
N VAL A 461 20.14 12.94 11.83
CA VAL A 461 19.36 12.50 13.01
C VAL A 461 18.10 13.35 13.14
N GLN A 462 18.23 14.67 13.09
CA GLN A 462 17.08 15.58 13.19
C GLN A 462 16.08 15.37 12.06
N THR A 463 16.55 15.14 10.83
CA THR A 463 15.69 14.91 9.66
C THR A 463 14.96 13.58 9.75
N ILE A 464 15.66 12.49 10.07
CA ILE A 464 15.06 11.15 10.22
C ILE A 464 14.03 11.15 11.35
N LEU A 465 14.37 11.71 12.52
CA LEU A 465 13.48 11.79 13.68
C LEU A 465 12.38 12.86 13.52
N GLY A 466 12.49 13.75 12.53
CA GLY A 466 11.39 14.62 12.09
C GLY A 466 10.22 13.84 11.48
N GLY A 467 10.43 12.60 11.03
CA GLY A 467 9.38 11.62 10.72
C GLY A 467 8.97 10.84 11.97
N VAL A 468 7.69 10.90 12.34
CA VAL A 468 7.20 10.36 13.63
C VAL A 468 7.27 8.83 13.62
N GLY A 469 8.07 8.19 14.48
CA GLY A 469 8.13 6.71 14.55
C GLY A 469 9.31 6.06 13.82
N ASN A 470 10.13 6.85 13.12
CA ASN A 470 11.48 6.44 12.72
C ASN A 470 12.38 6.30 13.94
N LYS A 471 13.36 5.40 13.86
CA LYS A 471 14.39 5.23 14.88
C LYS A 471 15.77 5.26 14.26
N ILE A 472 16.74 5.73 15.01
CA ILE A 472 18.13 5.77 14.57
C ILE A 472 19.06 5.18 15.63
N ALA A 473 20.02 4.38 15.18
CA ALA A 473 21.16 3.92 15.95
C ALA A 473 22.44 4.52 15.33
N LEU A 474 23.43 4.74 16.16
CA LEU A 474 24.74 5.30 15.78
C LEU A 474 25.82 4.25 16.02
N VAL A 475 26.79 4.18 15.11
CA VAL A 475 28.02 3.39 15.25
C VAL A 475 29.19 4.27 14.80
N ALA A 476 30.10 4.60 15.72
CA ALA A 476 31.36 5.27 15.42
C ALA A 476 32.52 4.28 15.50
N PHE A 477 33.46 4.37 14.57
CA PHE A 477 34.54 3.38 14.44
C PHE A 477 35.87 4.01 14.03
N SER A 478 36.95 3.36 14.46
CA SER A 478 38.33 3.64 14.06
C SER A 478 39.07 2.32 13.79
N ASP A 479 40.09 1.96 14.57
CA ASP A 479 40.69 0.62 14.55
C ASP A 479 39.76 -0.45 15.14
N GLY A 480 38.60 -0.08 15.66
CA GLY A 480 37.52 -0.96 16.13
C GLY A 480 36.23 -0.16 16.31
N ILE A 481 35.33 -0.60 17.20
CA ILE A 481 34.15 0.19 17.57
C ILE A 481 34.51 1.15 18.70
N ASP A 482 34.42 2.46 18.44
CA ASP A 482 34.69 3.51 19.43
C ASP A 482 33.48 3.75 20.32
N ASN A 483 32.29 3.84 19.72
CA ASN A 483 31.04 4.08 20.40
C ASN A 483 29.85 3.56 19.58
N TYR A 484 28.77 3.16 20.23
CA TYR A 484 27.54 2.78 19.56
C TYR A 484 26.31 3.00 20.44
N THR A 485 25.13 2.99 19.83
CA THR A 485 23.84 3.08 20.52
C THR A 485 22.88 2.02 19.96
N GLY A 486 21.89 1.62 20.76
CA GLY A 486 20.69 0.95 20.22
C GLY A 486 19.77 1.94 19.52
N PHE A 487 18.68 1.46 18.92
CA PHE A 487 17.72 2.32 18.24
C PHE A 487 17.04 3.28 19.22
N SER A 488 17.18 4.59 18.96
CA SER A 488 16.64 5.65 19.79
C SER A 488 15.85 6.66 18.96
N ASN A 489 14.92 7.34 19.63
CA ASN A 489 14.20 8.50 19.12
C ASN A 489 14.53 9.79 19.91
N ASN A 490 15.51 9.72 20.82
CA ASN A 490 15.94 10.85 21.63
C ASN A 490 17.08 11.60 20.93
N SER A 491 16.73 12.66 20.19
CA SER A 491 17.69 13.47 19.44
C SER A 491 18.78 14.09 20.33
N ALA A 492 18.46 14.50 21.56
CA ALA A 492 19.44 15.07 22.49
C ALA A 492 20.48 14.03 22.93
N PHE A 493 20.06 12.81 23.23
CA PHE A 493 20.96 11.70 23.55
C PHE A 493 21.89 11.37 22.38
N LEU A 494 21.33 11.26 21.17
CA LEU A 494 22.09 10.95 19.95
C LEU A 494 23.08 12.06 19.60
N ASN A 495 22.67 13.33 19.70
CA ASN A 495 23.54 14.48 19.44
C ASN A 495 24.70 14.55 20.46
N ASN A 496 24.45 14.20 21.72
CA ASN A 496 25.51 14.09 22.73
C ASN A 496 26.51 12.98 22.39
N THR A 497 26.06 11.84 21.89
CA THR A 497 26.93 10.77 21.39
C THR A 497 27.78 11.26 20.21
N ILE A 498 27.19 11.94 19.23
CA ILE A 498 27.88 12.48 18.04
C ILE A 498 28.96 13.50 18.45
N ASN A 499 28.67 14.37 19.42
CA ASN A 499 29.62 15.39 19.87
C ASN A 499 30.94 14.78 20.40
N ASN A 500 30.90 13.53 20.89
CA ASN A 500 32.06 12.82 21.43
C ASN A 500 32.95 12.16 20.37
N TYR A 501 32.58 12.18 19.07
CA TYR A 501 33.43 11.58 18.04
C TYR A 501 34.81 12.26 18.00
N ALA A 502 35.88 11.48 17.91
CA ALA A 502 37.23 11.97 17.89
C ALA A 502 38.03 11.19 16.85
N ALA A 503 38.70 11.91 15.95
CA ALA A 503 39.51 11.27 14.92
C ALA A 503 40.79 10.66 15.52
N GLY A 504 41.01 9.36 15.31
CA GLY A 504 42.21 8.65 15.77
C GLY A 504 42.26 7.22 15.27
N GLY A 505 43.39 6.54 15.44
CA GLY A 505 43.51 5.10 15.11
C GLY A 505 43.48 4.78 13.60
N GLY A 506 43.29 3.50 13.31
CA GLY A 506 43.12 2.96 11.95
C GLY A 506 41.67 2.95 11.48
N THR A 507 41.36 2.11 10.48
CA THR A 507 40.05 2.08 9.82
C THR A 507 39.55 0.65 9.65
N CYS A 508 38.55 0.25 10.46
CA CYS A 508 37.84 -1.03 10.38
C CYS A 508 36.37 -0.86 9.96
N ILE A 509 36.13 -0.59 8.67
CA ILE A 509 34.76 -0.43 8.13
C ILE A 509 33.94 -1.73 8.35
N ALA A 510 34.55 -2.90 8.18
CA ALA A 510 33.90 -4.19 8.40
C ALA A 510 33.44 -4.37 9.85
N CYS A 511 34.22 -3.92 10.84
CA CYS A 511 33.83 -3.97 12.25
C CYS A 511 32.53 -3.19 12.47
N ALA A 512 32.43 -2.00 11.89
CA ALA A 512 31.26 -1.13 12.02
C ALA A 512 30.01 -1.72 11.35
N ILE A 513 30.15 -2.28 10.14
CA ILE A 513 29.05 -2.97 9.46
C ILE A 513 28.62 -4.23 10.25
N ASN A 514 29.57 -4.99 10.81
CA ASN A 514 29.28 -6.14 11.66
C ASN A 514 28.55 -5.71 12.95
N LYS A 515 28.92 -4.59 13.57
CA LYS A 515 28.18 -4.03 14.72
C LYS A 515 26.77 -3.57 14.34
N ALA A 516 26.60 -2.94 13.17
CA ALA A 516 25.28 -2.58 12.66
C ALA A 516 24.40 -3.81 12.40
N TYR A 517 24.99 -4.88 11.88
CA TYR A 517 24.34 -6.18 11.71
C TYR A 517 23.81 -6.71 13.05
N GLU A 518 24.63 -6.70 14.10
CA GLU A 518 24.25 -7.12 15.45
C GLU A 518 23.04 -6.31 15.98
N ILE A 519 23.09 -4.97 15.87
CA ILE A 519 22.02 -4.07 16.32
C ILE A 519 20.71 -4.38 15.59
N ILE A 520 20.73 -4.48 14.26
CA ILE A 520 19.52 -4.75 13.46
C ILE A 520 18.98 -6.15 13.77
N ALA A 521 19.83 -7.17 13.83
CA ALA A 521 19.41 -8.54 14.10
C ALA A 521 18.74 -8.66 15.48
N GLN A 522 19.22 -7.91 16.48
CA GLN A 522 18.70 -7.93 17.84
C GLN A 522 17.44 -7.07 18.03
N GLU A 523 17.42 -5.86 17.46
CA GLU A 523 16.40 -4.85 17.78
C GLU A 523 15.39 -4.60 16.64
N SER A 524 15.70 -5.02 15.41
CA SER A 524 14.82 -4.89 14.24
C SER A 524 14.77 -6.18 13.41
N PRO A 525 14.21 -7.29 13.94
CA PRO A 525 14.17 -8.56 13.23
C PRO A 525 13.25 -8.54 11.99
N LEU A 526 13.44 -9.49 11.06
CA LEU A 526 12.74 -9.54 9.76
C LEU A 526 11.20 -9.53 9.85
N ASN A 527 10.62 -9.96 10.97
CA ASN A 527 9.17 -10.08 11.17
C ASN A 527 8.48 -8.77 11.60
N ASN A 528 9.21 -7.66 11.78
CA ASN A 528 8.65 -6.42 12.31
C ASN A 528 8.08 -5.44 11.26
N ASN A 529 8.12 -5.78 9.96
CA ASN A 529 7.66 -4.94 8.84
C ASN A 529 8.26 -3.51 8.78
N ARG A 530 9.44 -3.29 9.37
CA ARG A 530 10.18 -2.01 9.35
C ARG A 530 11.22 -2.01 8.23
N THR A 531 11.34 -0.90 7.52
CA THR A 531 12.40 -0.71 6.52
C THR A 531 13.72 -0.47 7.24
N LYS A 532 14.80 -1.08 6.74
CA LYS A 532 16.11 -1.08 7.39
C LYS A 532 17.10 -0.37 6.48
N HIS A 533 17.70 0.70 6.96
CA HIS A 533 18.65 1.49 6.19
C HIS A 533 19.97 1.58 6.96
N VAL A 534 21.08 1.35 6.28
CA VAL A 534 22.42 1.53 6.87
C VAL A 534 23.18 2.53 6.02
N ILE A 535 23.77 3.55 6.65
CA ILE A 535 24.51 4.58 5.94
C ILE A 535 25.95 4.52 6.45
N VAL A 536 26.88 4.18 5.55
CA VAL A 536 28.31 4.08 5.85
C VAL A 536 29.01 5.36 5.42
N MET A 537 29.53 6.13 6.37
CA MET A 537 30.40 7.28 6.11
C MET A 537 31.83 6.88 6.34
N SER A 538 32.68 7.14 5.37
CA SER A 538 34.13 6.92 5.48
C SER A 538 34.84 7.59 4.31
N ASP A 539 36.17 7.65 4.33
CA ASP A 539 36.98 7.88 3.13
C ASP A 539 37.23 6.60 2.31
N GLY A 540 36.77 5.44 2.82
CA GLY A 540 36.76 4.15 2.15
C GLY A 540 38.07 3.36 2.27
N VAL A 541 39.11 3.91 2.91
CA VAL A 541 40.42 3.28 2.98
C VAL A 541 40.55 2.42 4.23
N ALA A 542 40.15 1.15 4.14
CA ALA A 542 40.22 0.20 5.25
C ALA A 542 41.61 -0.47 5.38
N ASN A 543 42.09 -0.62 6.61
CA ASN A 543 43.37 -1.27 6.93
C ASN A 543 43.33 -2.23 8.13
N TYR A 544 42.15 -2.36 8.76
CA TYR A 544 41.83 -3.38 9.75
C TYR A 544 40.69 -4.27 9.26
N ARG A 545 40.79 -5.57 9.53
CA ARG A 545 39.76 -6.55 9.17
C ARG A 545 38.80 -6.74 10.33
N GLY A 546 37.51 -6.97 10.04
CA GLY A 546 36.48 -7.38 11.01
C GLY A 546 36.61 -8.86 11.39
N ALA A 547 37.83 -9.26 11.69
CA ALA A 547 38.27 -10.60 12.01
C ALA A 547 39.20 -10.51 13.22
N GLY A 548 39.27 -11.57 14.01
CA GLY A 548 40.22 -11.70 15.10
C GLY A 548 41.41 -12.55 14.67
N TRP A 549 41.91 -12.39 13.44
CA TRP A 549 43.06 -13.15 12.92
C TRP A 549 43.66 -12.53 11.65
N CYS A 550 44.95 -12.72 11.46
CA CYS A 550 45.72 -12.60 10.23
C CYS A 550 46.32 -13.95 9.80
N ALA A 551 46.52 -14.87 10.75
CA ALA A 551 46.95 -16.25 10.55
C ALA A 551 46.06 -17.21 11.36
N LEU A 552 45.84 -18.41 10.82
CA LEU A 552 45.17 -19.49 11.55
C LEU A 552 46.25 -20.44 12.03
N GLU A 553 46.35 -20.61 13.34
CA GLU A 553 47.50 -21.24 14.01
C GLU A 553 47.37 -22.76 14.09
N ASP A 554 46.15 -23.28 14.13
CA ASP A 554 45.90 -24.72 14.25
C ASP A 554 44.53 -25.09 13.64
N VAL A 555 44.30 -26.38 13.41
CA VAL A 555 42.96 -26.93 13.15
C VAL A 555 42.87 -28.31 13.77
N GLU A 556 41.89 -28.50 14.65
CA GLU A 556 41.56 -29.82 15.19
C GLU A 556 40.09 -30.12 14.96
N SER A 557 39.80 -31.41 14.77
CA SER A 557 38.47 -31.90 14.36
C SER A 557 37.96 -32.96 15.31
N LYS A 558 36.68 -32.89 15.66
CA LYS A 558 35.99 -33.92 16.44
C LYS A 558 34.54 -34.04 15.99
N SER A 559 34.08 -35.26 15.68
CA SER A 559 32.71 -35.50 15.20
C SER A 559 32.26 -34.61 14.02
N ASN A 560 33.16 -34.31 13.07
CA ASN A 560 32.94 -33.35 11.96
C ASN A 560 32.76 -31.88 12.36
N LEU A 561 32.97 -31.52 13.63
CA LEU A 561 33.16 -30.14 14.06
C LEU A 561 34.63 -29.77 13.96
N GLU A 562 34.93 -28.53 13.61
CA GLU A 562 36.29 -28.02 13.63
C GLU A 562 36.45 -26.78 14.50
N PHE A 563 37.61 -26.73 15.15
CA PHE A 563 38.05 -25.66 15.99
C PHE A 563 39.37 -25.15 15.43
N ILE A 564 39.38 -23.87 15.06
CA ILE A 564 40.49 -23.26 14.35
C ILE A 564 40.85 -21.97 15.09
N PRO A 565 41.83 -22.01 16.00
CA PRO A 565 42.33 -20.81 16.65
C PRO A 565 43.20 -19.98 15.69
N GLY A 566 43.27 -18.68 15.94
CA GLY A 566 44.15 -17.75 15.25
C GLY A 566 44.97 -16.88 16.19
N ASP A 567 45.77 -16.01 15.57
CA ASP A 567 46.35 -14.84 16.23
C ASP A 567 45.24 -13.86 16.69
N TRP A 568 45.58 -12.78 17.41
CA TRP A 568 44.61 -11.74 17.83
C TRP A 568 43.38 -12.23 18.64
N GLY A 569 43.49 -13.38 19.29
CA GLY A 569 42.47 -13.90 20.21
C GLY A 569 41.21 -14.42 19.52
N GLY A 570 41.28 -14.73 18.22
CA GLY A 570 40.15 -15.22 17.45
C GLY A 570 40.03 -16.75 17.40
N PHE A 571 38.79 -17.21 17.29
CA PHE A 571 38.43 -18.59 17.01
C PHE A 571 37.45 -18.67 15.86
N ILE A 572 37.67 -19.61 14.97
CA ILE A 572 36.69 -20.05 13.99
C ILE A 572 36.17 -21.42 14.42
N HIS A 573 34.86 -21.53 14.51
CA HIS A 573 34.17 -22.80 14.70
C HIS A 573 33.40 -23.16 13.43
N PHE A 574 33.55 -24.40 12.97
CA PHE A 574 32.70 -24.95 11.91
C PHE A 574 31.80 -26.04 12.48
N ASP A 575 30.51 -25.92 12.16
CA ASP A 575 29.48 -26.90 12.47
C ASP A 575 28.62 -27.16 11.21
N PRO A 576 28.75 -28.33 10.56
CA PRO A 576 27.99 -28.64 9.34
C PRO A 576 26.48 -28.80 9.57
N TYR A 577 26.02 -28.79 10.82
CA TYR A 577 24.62 -28.93 11.19
C TYR A 577 23.92 -27.57 11.40
N ASN A 578 24.65 -26.46 11.42
CA ASN A 578 24.12 -25.10 11.58
C ASN A 578 23.92 -24.37 10.25
N ALA A 579 22.86 -23.55 10.13
CA ALA A 579 22.51 -22.87 8.87
C ALA A 579 23.63 -21.95 8.30
N SER A 580 24.47 -21.36 9.15
CA SER A 580 25.60 -20.52 8.72
C SER A 580 26.90 -21.30 8.54
N ASN A 581 26.98 -22.56 8.98
CA ASN A 581 28.13 -23.47 9.03
C ASN A 581 29.40 -22.97 9.74
N TRP A 582 29.66 -21.67 9.77
CA TRP A 582 30.82 -21.03 10.36
C TRP A 582 30.40 -20.00 11.40
N THR A 583 31.10 -19.96 12.52
CA THR A 583 30.90 -18.96 13.57
C THR A 583 32.24 -18.44 14.06
N ASP A 584 32.32 -17.13 14.20
CA ASP A 584 33.53 -16.43 14.61
C ASP A 584 33.38 -15.97 16.06
N TYR A 585 34.41 -16.20 16.86
CA TYR A 585 34.51 -15.69 18.22
C TYR A 585 35.79 -14.88 18.36
N SER A 586 35.77 -13.87 19.23
CA SER A 586 36.98 -13.16 19.65
C SER A 586 36.87 -12.71 21.10
N TYR A 587 38.01 -12.73 21.79
CA TYR A 587 38.15 -12.21 23.15
C TYR A 587 38.77 -10.81 23.19
N GLY A 588 39.08 -10.24 22.02
CA GLY A 588 39.79 -8.97 21.89
C GLY A 588 41.21 -9.01 22.47
N GLY A 589 42.08 -8.13 21.96
CA GLY A 589 43.44 -7.96 22.47
C GLY A 589 44.52 -8.61 21.61
N ASN A 590 45.76 -8.22 21.90
CA ASN A 590 46.93 -8.57 21.10
C ASN A 590 47.61 -9.84 21.66
N PHE A 591 46.92 -10.98 21.59
CA PHE A 591 47.46 -12.28 22.01
C PHE A 591 47.04 -13.39 21.05
N ASP A 592 47.90 -14.38 20.83
CA ASP A 592 47.66 -15.46 19.88
C ASP A 592 47.21 -16.71 20.62
N ILE A 593 46.34 -17.50 19.99
CA ILE A 593 45.94 -18.82 20.48
C ILE A 593 46.59 -19.84 19.55
N PHE A 594 47.54 -20.61 20.07
CA PHE A 594 48.40 -21.44 19.23
C PHE A 594 47.90 -22.87 19.04
N ALA A 595 47.11 -23.37 19.98
CA ALA A 595 46.69 -24.76 19.97
C ALA A 595 45.31 -24.93 20.58
N VAL A 596 44.58 -25.90 20.04
CA VAL A 596 43.27 -26.33 20.52
C VAL A 596 43.26 -27.86 20.67
N SER A 597 42.46 -28.39 21.58
CA SER A 597 42.29 -29.83 21.74
C SER A 597 40.85 -30.15 22.11
N PRO A 598 40.03 -30.61 21.14
CA PRO A 598 38.65 -31.00 21.39
C PRO A 598 38.56 -32.40 22.00
N ILE A 599 37.73 -32.54 23.03
CA ILE A 599 37.42 -33.82 23.68
C ILE A 599 36.22 -34.45 23.00
N ASN A 600 35.15 -33.66 22.83
CA ASN A 600 33.90 -34.02 22.18
C ASN A 600 33.22 -32.74 21.62
N GLU A 601 31.97 -32.86 21.18
CA GLU A 601 31.23 -31.77 20.53
C GLU A 601 30.93 -30.58 21.46
N THR A 602 30.89 -30.82 22.77
CA THR A 602 30.52 -29.83 23.78
C THR A 602 31.67 -29.46 24.72
N LEU A 603 32.89 -29.93 24.45
CA LEU A 603 34.04 -29.65 25.31
C LEU A 603 35.34 -29.65 24.53
N ALA A 604 35.99 -28.49 24.51
CA ALA A 604 37.33 -28.29 23.96
C ALA A 604 38.12 -27.30 24.82
N PHE A 605 39.45 -27.42 24.79
CA PHE A 605 40.33 -26.46 25.44
C PHE A 605 41.32 -25.86 24.44
N ALA A 606 41.65 -24.60 24.62
CA ALA A 606 42.67 -23.91 23.83
C ALA A 606 43.62 -23.14 24.73
N ALA A 607 44.85 -22.91 24.24
CA ALA A 607 45.89 -22.22 25.00
C ALA A 607 46.72 -21.30 24.10
N GLY A 608 47.24 -20.21 24.70
CA GLY A 608 47.89 -19.15 23.93
C GLY A 608 48.92 -18.31 24.68
N LEU A 609 49.22 -17.14 24.11
CA LEU A 609 50.09 -16.12 24.68
C LEU A 609 49.56 -15.64 26.04
N SER A 610 50.49 -15.17 26.90
CA SER A 610 50.17 -14.59 28.21
C SER A 610 49.35 -15.51 29.12
N GLY A 611 49.57 -16.83 29.04
CA GLY A 611 49.09 -17.80 30.03
C GLY A 611 47.60 -18.07 29.98
N LYS A 612 46.95 -17.69 28.88
CA LYS A 612 45.51 -17.79 28.68
C LYS A 612 45.10 -19.20 28.28
N PHE A 613 44.12 -19.74 29.01
CA PHE A 613 43.41 -20.97 28.69
C PHE A 613 41.94 -20.63 28.43
N PHE A 614 41.40 -21.21 27.36
CA PHE A 614 40.00 -21.09 26.99
C PHE A 614 39.32 -22.45 27.00
N GLU A 615 38.04 -22.47 27.35
CA GLU A 615 37.18 -23.64 27.36
C GLU A 615 35.96 -23.39 26.49
N TRP A 616 35.64 -24.35 25.64
CA TRP A 616 34.40 -24.41 24.85
C TRP A 616 33.37 -25.24 25.60
N ASP A 617 32.19 -24.70 25.85
CA ASP A 617 31.12 -25.37 26.60
C ASP A 617 30.04 -26.02 25.71
N GLY A 618 30.22 -26.00 24.39
CA GLY A 618 29.22 -26.42 23.41
C GLY A 618 28.45 -25.27 22.76
N THR A 619 28.53 -24.06 23.30
CA THR A 619 27.82 -22.89 22.78
C THR A 619 28.71 -21.67 22.63
N ALA A 620 29.64 -21.47 23.55
CA ALA A 620 30.58 -20.38 23.54
C ALA A 620 31.95 -20.83 24.06
N TRP A 621 32.97 -20.09 23.65
CA TRP A 621 34.23 -20.12 24.37
C TRP A 621 34.09 -19.33 25.68
N THR A 622 34.93 -19.60 26.67
CA THR A 622 35.11 -18.76 27.86
C THR A 622 36.58 -18.83 28.31
N GLN A 623 37.11 -17.79 28.96
CA GLN A 623 38.46 -17.83 29.53
C GLN A 623 38.43 -18.66 30.83
N ALA A 624 38.87 -19.92 30.74
CA ALA A 624 38.89 -20.86 31.87
C ALA A 624 39.93 -20.47 32.93
N GLN A 625 41.10 -20.00 32.51
CA GLN A 625 42.17 -19.59 33.44
C GLN A 625 43.16 -18.62 32.80
N ASP A 626 43.70 -17.70 33.59
CA ASP A 626 44.87 -16.88 33.24
C ASP A 626 45.99 -17.17 34.25
N THR A 627 47.10 -17.70 33.76
CA THR A 627 48.25 -18.10 34.57
C THR A 627 49.38 -17.06 34.58
N GLY A 628 49.19 -15.89 33.95
CA GLY A 628 50.20 -14.83 33.83
C GLY A 628 51.12 -15.00 32.62
N SER A 629 52.37 -14.51 32.67
CA SER A 629 53.22 -14.28 31.48
C SER A 629 53.80 -15.52 30.75
N THR A 630 53.26 -16.73 30.93
CA THR A 630 53.77 -17.94 30.27
C THR A 630 53.05 -18.16 28.94
N ASN A 631 53.75 -18.29 27.82
CA ASN A 631 53.09 -18.59 26.55
C ASN A 631 52.95 -20.10 26.39
N PHE A 632 51.75 -20.60 26.11
CA PHE A 632 51.49 -22.00 25.84
C PHE A 632 51.33 -22.22 24.34
N TYR A 633 52.10 -23.17 23.78
CA TYR A 633 52.15 -23.45 22.35
C TYR A 633 51.49 -24.78 21.97
N GLY A 634 51.34 -25.70 22.94
CA GLY A 634 50.71 -26.99 22.71
C GLY A 634 49.80 -27.38 23.85
N ILE A 635 48.66 -27.98 23.52
CA ILE A 635 47.68 -28.53 24.45
C ILE A 635 47.20 -29.89 23.95
N SER A 636 47.02 -30.85 24.85
CA SER A 636 46.52 -32.18 24.52
C SER A 636 45.60 -32.67 25.64
N MET A 637 44.31 -32.72 25.34
CA MET A 637 43.29 -33.26 26.21
C MET A 637 43.05 -34.74 25.90
N VAL A 638 42.98 -35.56 26.94
CA VAL A 638 42.68 -37.01 26.83
C VAL A 638 41.27 -37.31 27.34
N SER A 639 40.85 -36.60 28.39
CA SER A 639 39.55 -36.76 29.02
C SER A 639 39.12 -35.46 29.70
N PRO A 640 37.85 -35.32 30.12
CA PRO A 640 37.39 -34.14 30.85
C PRO A 640 38.17 -33.84 32.14
N SER A 641 38.84 -34.83 32.71
CA SER A 641 39.61 -34.70 33.97
C SER A 641 41.13 -34.79 33.79
N PHE A 642 41.63 -34.86 32.54
CA PHE A 642 43.07 -34.95 32.29
C PHE A 642 43.48 -34.38 30.93
N GLY A 643 44.48 -33.51 30.97
CA GLY A 643 45.17 -32.98 29.80
C GLY A 643 46.49 -32.34 30.19
N LEU A 644 47.33 -32.08 29.19
CA LEU A 644 48.63 -31.44 29.36
C LEU A 644 48.73 -30.21 28.46
N ALA A 645 49.43 -29.19 28.94
CA ALA A 645 49.77 -28.00 28.16
C ALA A 645 51.25 -27.64 28.36
N VAL A 646 51.91 -27.17 27.31
CA VAL A 646 53.34 -26.90 27.31
C VAL A 646 53.67 -25.56 26.67
N GLY A 647 54.74 -24.93 27.14
CA GLY A 647 55.03 -23.55 26.77
C GLY A 647 56.48 -23.10 26.99
N THR A 648 56.64 -21.78 27.13
CA THR A 648 57.94 -21.15 27.42
C THR A 648 58.46 -21.50 28.82
N SER A 649 59.77 -21.34 29.01
CA SER A 649 60.46 -21.59 30.29
C SER A 649 60.25 -23.01 30.82
N GLY A 650 60.24 -24.00 29.93
CA GLY A 650 60.19 -25.42 30.26
C GLY A 650 58.93 -25.85 31.02
N LYS A 651 57.89 -25.01 31.04
CA LYS A 651 56.68 -25.24 31.83
C LYS A 651 55.79 -26.27 31.17
N ILE A 652 55.38 -27.26 31.97
CA ILE A 652 54.40 -28.29 31.63
C ILE A 652 53.28 -28.21 32.67
N TYR A 653 52.07 -27.93 32.22
CA TYR A 653 50.86 -27.82 33.03
C TYR A 653 49.98 -29.05 32.83
N SER A 654 49.25 -29.43 33.87
CA SER A 654 48.26 -30.49 33.83
C SER A 654 46.89 -30.00 34.29
N TRP A 655 45.86 -30.41 33.56
CA TRP A 655 44.46 -30.26 33.93
C TRP A 655 44.03 -31.41 34.83
N ASN A 656 43.34 -31.10 35.93
CA ASN A 656 42.85 -32.10 36.89
C ASN A 656 41.32 -32.25 36.91
N GLY A 657 40.61 -31.63 35.96
CA GLY A 657 39.14 -31.55 35.97
C GLY A 657 38.56 -30.26 36.55
N VAL A 658 39.40 -29.42 37.17
CA VAL A 658 38.95 -28.18 37.83
C VAL A 658 39.83 -26.98 37.45
N SER A 659 41.15 -27.15 37.40
CA SER A 659 42.10 -26.07 37.12
C SER A 659 43.36 -26.59 36.44
N TRP A 660 44.00 -25.73 35.64
CA TRP A 660 45.35 -25.94 35.15
C TRP A 660 46.36 -25.63 36.25
N SER A 661 47.27 -26.57 36.51
CA SER A 661 48.34 -26.40 37.49
C SER A 661 49.68 -26.85 36.93
N GLN A 662 50.76 -26.21 37.35
CA GLN A 662 52.10 -26.57 36.90
C GLN A 662 52.47 -27.97 37.42
N ASN A 663 52.73 -28.90 36.50
CA ASN A 663 53.15 -30.26 36.79
C ASN A 663 54.68 -30.40 36.85
N SER A 664 55.39 -29.72 35.94
CA SER A 664 56.86 -29.75 35.84
C SER A 664 57.40 -28.42 35.32
N ASP A 665 58.60 -28.06 35.79
CA ASP A 665 59.42 -26.96 35.28
C ASP A 665 60.79 -27.52 34.89
N ARG A 666 61.25 -27.23 33.67
CA ARG A 666 62.50 -27.76 33.12
C ARG A 666 63.56 -26.69 32.85
N GLY A 667 63.30 -25.43 33.21
CA GLY A 667 64.25 -24.33 33.06
C GLY A 667 64.01 -23.49 31.80
N SER A 668 65.00 -23.36 30.91
CA SER A 668 64.98 -22.36 29.82
C SER A 668 64.55 -22.90 28.44
N GLN A 669 63.88 -24.06 28.38
CA GLN A 669 63.42 -24.62 27.09
C GLN A 669 62.09 -23.98 26.66
N THR A 670 61.79 -24.04 25.37
CA THR A 670 60.49 -23.72 24.81
C THR A 670 59.90 -24.99 24.22
N PHE A 671 58.80 -25.47 24.80
CA PHE A 671 58.06 -26.62 24.27
C PHE A 671 56.95 -26.14 23.35
N ARG A 672 56.91 -26.70 22.14
CA ARG A 672 55.99 -26.30 21.06
C ARG A 672 54.79 -27.23 20.94
N SER A 673 54.95 -28.51 21.26
CA SER A 673 53.88 -29.49 21.14
C SER A 673 53.93 -30.54 22.24
N VAL A 674 52.74 -31.03 22.58
CA VAL A 674 52.52 -32.13 23.52
C VAL A 674 51.50 -33.09 22.92
N SER A 675 51.73 -34.38 23.06
CA SER A 675 50.77 -35.43 22.69
C SER A 675 50.65 -36.41 23.85
N ALA A 676 49.48 -36.45 24.47
CA ALA A 676 49.13 -37.41 25.51
C ALA A 676 48.23 -38.50 24.91
N TRP A 677 48.57 -39.77 25.16
CA TRP A 677 47.82 -40.93 24.64
C TRP A 677 46.82 -41.48 25.67
N ASP A 678 47.23 -41.49 26.95
CA ASP A 678 46.40 -41.95 28.06
C ASP A 678 46.68 -41.10 29.32
N SER A 679 45.79 -41.21 30.32
CA SER A 679 45.84 -40.43 31.56
C SER A 679 46.89 -40.91 32.57
N SER A 680 47.67 -41.96 32.29
CA SER A 680 48.44 -42.69 33.30
C SER A 680 49.94 -42.84 32.98
N SER A 681 50.33 -42.94 31.71
CA SER A 681 51.66 -43.44 31.37
C SER A 681 52.29 -42.96 30.06
N ASN A 682 51.54 -42.37 29.13
CA ASN A 682 52.06 -42.03 27.81
C ASN A 682 51.83 -40.57 27.42
N ALA A 683 52.89 -39.77 27.51
CA ALA A 683 52.94 -38.41 26.99
C ALA A 683 54.28 -38.15 26.29
N LEU A 684 54.24 -37.35 25.23
CA LEU A 684 55.37 -36.86 24.47
C LEU A 684 55.37 -35.34 24.49
N VAL A 685 56.55 -34.74 24.56
CA VAL A 685 56.73 -33.29 24.44
C VAL A 685 57.87 -33.01 23.49
N ALA A 686 57.68 -32.05 22.59
CA ALA A 686 58.70 -31.62 21.65
C ALA A 686 58.92 -30.11 21.73
N GLY A 687 60.16 -29.69 21.54
CA GLY A 687 60.54 -28.28 21.60
C GLY A 687 62.01 -28.05 21.33
N TYR A 688 62.52 -26.94 21.86
CA TYR A 688 63.89 -26.50 21.61
C TYR A 688 64.41 -25.58 22.72
N SER A 689 65.73 -25.41 22.76
CA SER A 689 66.39 -24.30 23.44
C SER A 689 67.54 -23.85 22.55
N TRP A 690 67.52 -22.57 22.16
CA TRP A 690 68.44 -22.02 21.15
C TRP A 690 68.38 -22.83 19.85
N SER A 691 69.46 -23.53 19.48
CA SER A 691 69.54 -24.39 18.29
C SER A 691 69.44 -25.89 18.60
N THR A 692 69.19 -26.28 19.85
CA THR A 692 69.08 -27.70 20.24
C THR A 692 67.62 -28.09 20.41
N GLY A 693 67.20 -29.13 19.70
CA GLY A 693 65.87 -29.71 19.76
C GLY A 693 65.76 -30.69 20.93
N TYR A 694 64.60 -30.72 21.56
CA TYR A 694 64.30 -31.56 22.72
C TYR A 694 63.08 -32.42 22.43
N LEU A 695 63.22 -33.74 22.63
CA LEU A 695 62.13 -34.72 22.57
C LEU A 695 62.06 -35.45 23.91
N LEU A 696 60.93 -35.32 24.60
CA LEU A 696 60.70 -35.88 25.92
C LEU A 696 59.64 -36.99 25.84
N LYS A 697 59.84 -38.08 26.58
CA LYS A 697 58.86 -39.16 26.79
C LYS A 697 58.60 -39.35 28.28
N TRP A 698 57.33 -39.36 28.66
CA TRP A 698 56.92 -39.68 30.03
C TRP A 698 57.08 -41.17 30.31
N ASN A 699 57.68 -41.51 31.44
CA ASN A 699 58.00 -42.89 31.84
C ASN A 699 56.98 -43.51 32.82
N GLY A 700 55.75 -43.00 32.88
CA GLY A 700 54.71 -43.60 33.73
C GLY A 700 54.91 -43.45 35.24
N GLY A 701 55.35 -42.26 35.69
CA GLY A 701 55.41 -41.89 37.11
C GLY A 701 56.81 -41.65 37.67
N THR A 702 57.88 -41.99 36.94
CA THR A 702 59.29 -41.82 37.36
C THR A 702 59.99 -40.60 36.75
N GLY A 703 59.27 -39.81 35.93
CA GLY A 703 59.80 -38.60 35.28
C GLY A 703 59.82 -38.70 33.76
N TRP A 704 60.57 -37.78 33.13
CA TRP A 704 60.70 -37.65 31.67
C TRP A 704 62.07 -38.12 31.20
N THR A 705 62.12 -38.94 30.14
CA THR A 705 63.34 -39.24 29.39
C THR A 705 63.53 -38.20 28.30
N THR A 706 64.71 -37.58 28.23
CA THR A 706 65.03 -36.52 27.26
C THR A 706 66.00 -37.02 26.19
N THR A 707 65.67 -36.79 24.93
CA THR A 707 66.60 -36.90 23.79
C THR A 707 66.85 -35.51 23.21
N THR A 708 68.12 -35.15 23.00
CA THR A 708 68.52 -33.86 22.39
C THR A 708 69.04 -34.06 20.99
N VAL A 709 68.70 -33.15 20.09
CA VAL A 709 69.13 -33.16 18.68
C VAL A 709 69.73 -31.81 18.32
N SER A 710 70.97 -31.79 17.83
CA SER A 710 71.66 -30.55 17.44
C SER A 710 71.07 -29.96 16.15
N SER A 711 70.93 -28.64 16.13
CA SER A 711 70.51 -27.84 14.96
C SER A 711 69.12 -28.19 14.43
N VAL A 712 68.18 -28.55 15.31
CA VAL A 712 66.78 -28.81 14.97
C VAL A 712 65.88 -28.12 16.00
N VAL A 713 64.86 -27.42 15.52
CA VAL A 713 63.74 -26.92 16.32
C VAL A 713 62.54 -27.79 16.03
N PHE A 714 62.02 -28.51 17.04
CA PHE A 714 60.80 -29.30 16.87
C PHE A 714 59.55 -28.44 17.06
N TYR A 715 58.62 -28.56 16.12
CA TYR A 715 57.35 -27.84 16.14
C TYR A 715 56.19 -28.75 16.57
N ASP A 716 56.18 -30.01 16.14
CA ASP A 716 55.11 -30.94 16.50
C ASP A 716 55.59 -32.36 16.80
N VAL A 717 54.83 -33.05 17.67
CA VAL A 717 55.00 -34.46 18.03
C VAL A 717 53.64 -35.09 18.25
N LYS A 718 53.38 -36.24 17.61
CA LYS A 718 52.13 -36.98 17.79
C LYS A 718 52.41 -38.48 17.91
N PHE A 719 51.73 -39.10 18.86
CA PHE A 719 51.65 -40.56 18.89
C PHE A 719 50.91 -41.07 17.66
N VAL A 720 51.46 -42.11 17.04
CA VAL A 720 50.73 -42.87 16.01
C VAL A 720 49.94 -44.00 16.66
N ASN A 721 50.54 -44.61 17.69
CA ASN A 721 49.86 -45.43 18.68
C ASN A 721 50.69 -45.44 19.98
N ALA A 722 50.28 -46.22 20.99
CA ALA A 722 50.97 -46.30 22.27
C ALA A 722 52.47 -46.66 22.18
N SER A 723 52.91 -47.34 21.11
CA SER A 723 54.27 -47.87 20.98
C SER A 723 55.19 -47.04 20.09
N TRP A 724 54.67 -46.15 19.24
CA TRP A 724 55.52 -45.38 18.32
C TRP A 724 54.89 -44.04 17.91
N ALA A 725 55.75 -43.10 17.54
CA ALA A 725 55.38 -41.71 17.30
C ALA A 725 56.29 -41.05 16.26
N PHE A 726 55.85 -39.91 15.73
CA PHE A 726 56.66 -39.03 14.90
C PHE A 726 56.84 -37.67 15.55
N ALA A 727 57.99 -37.05 15.29
CA ALA A 727 58.27 -35.66 15.62
C ALA A 727 58.89 -34.96 14.42
N VAL A 728 58.45 -33.73 14.17
CA VAL A 728 58.85 -32.93 13.01
C VAL A 728 59.17 -31.49 13.42
N GLY A 729 59.92 -30.80 12.56
CA GLY A 729 60.44 -29.49 12.90
C GLY A 729 61.18 -28.82 11.74
N SER A 730 62.13 -27.96 12.09
CA SER A 730 63.02 -27.30 11.13
C SER A 730 63.91 -28.32 10.40
N THR A 731 64.41 -27.93 9.22
CA THR A 731 65.43 -28.64 8.40
C THR A 731 64.97 -29.88 7.61
N GLY A 732 63.68 -30.25 7.64
CA GLY A 732 63.12 -31.34 6.83
C GLY A 732 63.32 -32.73 7.42
N LYS A 733 63.90 -32.83 8.61
CA LYS A 733 64.18 -34.10 9.28
C LYS A 733 62.95 -34.57 10.05
N ILE A 734 62.55 -35.81 9.80
CA ILE A 734 61.45 -36.50 10.47
C ILE A 734 62.07 -37.51 11.43
N TYR A 735 61.74 -37.39 12.72
CA TYR A 735 62.19 -38.29 13.77
C TYR A 735 61.09 -39.27 14.14
N ARG A 736 61.47 -40.52 14.41
CA ARG A 736 60.54 -41.59 14.81
C ARG A 736 60.95 -42.16 16.16
N TRP A 737 59.97 -42.28 17.05
CA TRP A 737 60.09 -43.07 18.26
C TRP A 737 59.72 -44.51 17.91
N ASN A 738 60.61 -45.47 18.16
CA ASN A 738 60.38 -46.88 17.84
C ASN A 738 59.86 -47.72 19.03
N GLY A 739 59.53 -47.09 20.16
CA GLY A 739 59.19 -47.76 21.41
C GLY A 739 60.32 -47.74 22.45
N VAL A 740 61.56 -47.49 22.03
CA VAL A 740 62.76 -47.53 22.88
C VAL A 740 63.55 -46.23 22.82
N ASN A 741 63.81 -45.71 21.63
CA ASN A 741 64.57 -44.48 21.42
C ASN A 741 64.07 -43.67 20.23
N TRP A 742 64.39 -42.38 20.22
CA TRP A 742 64.21 -41.51 19.06
C TRP A 742 65.37 -41.66 18.09
N ALA A 743 65.07 -41.78 16.80
CA ALA A 743 66.06 -41.74 15.73
C ALA A 743 65.54 -40.93 14.53
N GLN A 744 66.44 -40.30 13.78
CA GLN A 744 66.09 -39.71 12.48
C GLN A 744 65.64 -40.84 11.57
N TYR A 745 64.45 -40.70 11.00
CA TYR A 745 63.84 -41.69 10.13
C TYR A 745 63.98 -41.30 8.65
N GLN A 746 63.65 -40.05 8.31
CA GLN A 746 63.69 -39.55 6.93
C GLN A 746 64.12 -38.09 6.91
N ASP A 747 64.82 -37.67 5.86
CA ASP A 747 65.16 -36.27 5.57
C ASP A 747 64.51 -35.89 4.24
N THR A 748 63.65 -34.86 4.26
CA THR A 748 62.91 -34.38 3.10
C THR A 748 63.51 -33.13 2.46
N GLY A 749 64.69 -32.68 2.91
CA GLY A 749 65.44 -31.59 2.28
C GLY A 749 65.00 -30.19 2.68
N GLY A 750 65.39 -29.74 3.88
CA GLY A 750 65.37 -28.33 4.31
C GLY A 750 64.00 -27.72 4.64
N GLN A 751 62.88 -28.35 4.26
CA GLN A 751 61.52 -27.89 4.57
C GLN A 751 61.25 -27.83 6.08
N SER A 752 60.55 -26.82 6.57
CA SER A 752 60.08 -26.82 7.96
C SER A 752 58.70 -27.44 8.05
N TRP A 753 58.52 -28.45 8.90
CA TRP A 753 57.24 -29.12 9.13
C TRP A 753 56.63 -28.60 10.43
N TYR A 754 55.40 -28.09 10.37
CA TYR A 754 54.76 -27.39 11.49
C TYR A 754 53.73 -28.25 12.23
N SER A 755 53.03 -29.17 11.54
CA SER A 755 51.95 -29.96 12.14
C SER A 755 51.90 -31.38 11.57
N ILE A 756 51.49 -32.32 12.42
CA ILE A 756 51.30 -33.74 12.16
C ILE A 756 49.83 -34.10 12.43
N SER A 757 49.18 -34.72 11.45
CA SER A 757 47.88 -35.37 11.63
C SER A 757 48.01 -36.88 11.52
N VAL A 758 47.47 -37.60 12.50
CA VAL A 758 47.49 -39.06 12.53
C VAL A 758 46.08 -39.59 12.31
N VAL A 759 45.86 -40.32 11.22
CA VAL A 759 44.60 -41.04 10.98
C VAL A 759 44.68 -42.45 11.56
N ASN A 760 45.76 -43.17 11.23
CA ASN A 760 46.05 -44.52 11.73
C ASN A 760 47.53 -44.87 11.50
N SER A 761 47.94 -46.10 11.84
CA SER A 761 49.34 -46.54 11.70
C SER A 761 49.91 -46.53 10.28
N SER A 762 49.04 -46.52 9.27
CA SER A 762 49.42 -46.55 7.85
C SER A 762 49.12 -45.22 7.14
N SER A 763 48.59 -44.22 7.84
CA SER A 763 48.25 -42.93 7.26
C SER A 763 48.50 -41.80 8.27
N VAL A 764 49.59 -41.08 8.03
CA VAL A 764 50.00 -39.89 8.80
C VAL A 764 50.32 -38.79 7.81
N TYR A 765 49.85 -37.58 8.07
CA TYR A 765 50.08 -36.41 7.24
C TYR A 765 50.95 -35.43 8.00
N ILE A 766 51.86 -34.76 7.29
CA ILE A 766 52.64 -33.66 7.83
C ILE A 766 52.52 -32.48 6.88
N ALA A 767 52.43 -31.28 7.43
CA ALA A 767 52.33 -30.06 6.66
C ALA A 767 53.27 -28.98 7.20
N GLY A 768 53.66 -28.04 6.34
CA GLY A 768 54.76 -27.14 6.67
C GLY A 768 54.93 -25.93 5.76
N SER A 769 56.17 -25.43 5.69
CA SER A 769 56.58 -24.27 4.91
C SER A 769 56.24 -24.41 3.42
N GLY A 770 55.87 -23.30 2.79
CA GLY A 770 55.56 -23.26 1.35
C GLY A 770 54.36 -24.11 0.94
N GLY A 771 53.48 -24.44 1.90
CA GLY A 771 52.31 -25.28 1.67
C GLY A 771 52.63 -26.74 1.43
N ALA A 772 53.85 -27.21 1.72
CA ALA A 772 54.22 -28.60 1.52
C ALA A 772 53.35 -29.53 2.40
N ILE A 773 52.85 -30.62 1.83
CA ILE A 773 52.13 -31.68 2.54
C ILE A 773 52.75 -33.01 2.15
N TYR A 774 53.13 -33.84 3.12
CA TYR A 774 53.63 -35.20 2.89
C TYR A 774 52.72 -36.21 3.59
N ARG A 775 52.54 -37.38 2.98
CA ARG A 775 51.77 -38.50 3.54
C ARG A 775 52.67 -39.71 3.75
N TRP A 776 52.59 -40.27 4.94
CA TRP A 776 53.08 -41.60 5.29
C TRP A 776 52.07 -42.65 4.83
N SER A 777 52.53 -43.65 4.08
CA SER A 777 51.71 -44.76 3.57
C SER A 777 51.98 -46.10 4.27
N GLY A 778 52.56 -46.09 5.47
CA GLY A 778 52.98 -47.29 6.20
C GLY A 778 54.46 -47.63 6.08
N SER A 779 55.17 -47.06 5.10
CA SER A 779 56.59 -47.35 4.85
C SER A 779 57.50 -46.15 4.62
N SER A 780 57.00 -45.01 4.13
CA SER A 780 57.80 -43.80 3.89
C SER A 780 56.89 -42.58 3.76
N PHE A 781 57.39 -41.38 4.05
CA PHE A 781 56.70 -40.15 3.69
C PHE A 781 56.98 -39.79 2.23
N ALA A 782 55.93 -39.45 1.48
CA ALA A 782 56.03 -38.93 0.12
C ALA A 782 55.17 -37.68 -0.02
N SER A 783 55.51 -36.84 -1.01
CA SER A 783 54.75 -35.63 -1.32
C SER A 783 53.27 -35.96 -1.60
N PHE A 784 52.39 -35.17 -1.02
CA PHE A 784 50.95 -35.21 -1.19
C PHE A 784 50.49 -33.91 -1.86
N ASN A 785 49.43 -33.97 -2.66
CA ASN A 785 48.94 -32.80 -3.37
C ASN A 785 48.53 -31.70 -2.38
N SER A 786 48.99 -30.47 -2.61
CA SER A 786 48.69 -29.30 -1.77
C SER A 786 47.88 -28.27 -2.55
N PRO A 787 46.85 -27.65 -1.93
CA PRO A 787 46.05 -26.64 -2.59
C PRO A 787 46.64 -25.23 -2.54
N THR A 788 47.77 -25.04 -1.86
CA THR A 788 48.31 -23.72 -1.57
C THR A 788 49.83 -23.74 -1.56
N SER A 789 50.44 -22.58 -1.80
CA SER A 789 51.86 -22.32 -1.59
C SER A 789 52.14 -21.59 -0.27
N THR A 790 51.11 -21.27 0.51
CA THR A 790 51.25 -20.66 1.83
C THR A 790 51.56 -21.69 2.90
N ALA A 791 52.34 -21.33 3.92
CA ALA A 791 52.63 -22.21 5.03
C ALA A 791 51.35 -22.73 5.69
N VAL A 792 51.33 -24.04 5.99
CA VAL A 792 50.23 -24.71 6.68
C VAL A 792 50.64 -24.88 8.13
N TYR A 793 49.97 -24.16 9.04
CA TYR A 793 50.25 -24.24 10.47
C TYR A 793 49.47 -25.37 11.16
N GLY A 794 48.24 -25.62 10.73
CA GLY A 794 47.44 -26.77 11.18
C GLY A 794 47.05 -27.70 10.04
N ILE A 795 47.13 -29.01 10.26
CA ILE A 795 46.57 -30.04 9.38
C ILE A 795 45.82 -31.06 10.22
N GLN A 796 44.61 -31.42 9.80
CA GLN A 796 43.85 -32.47 10.45
C GLN A 796 43.06 -33.31 9.46
N PHE A 797 43.26 -34.63 9.50
CA PHE A 797 42.52 -35.61 8.72
C PHE A 797 41.69 -36.49 9.65
N TYR A 798 40.39 -36.59 9.38
CA TYR A 798 39.50 -37.50 10.07
C TYR A 798 39.65 -38.93 9.53
N ASN A 799 39.82 -39.04 8.22
CA ASN A 799 40.14 -40.27 7.52
C ASN A 799 40.87 -39.94 6.21
N ASP A 800 41.29 -40.96 5.45
CA ASP A 800 42.04 -40.78 4.20
C ASP A 800 41.29 -40.00 3.10
N SER A 801 40.00 -39.74 3.27
CA SER A 801 39.13 -39.03 2.30
C SER A 801 38.61 -37.68 2.81
N LEU A 802 38.80 -37.34 4.09
CA LEU A 802 38.26 -36.14 4.71
C LEU A 802 39.31 -35.49 5.62
N GLY A 803 39.66 -34.23 5.34
CA GLY A 803 40.57 -33.45 6.18
C GLY A 803 40.49 -31.95 5.91
N LYS A 804 41.09 -31.15 6.79
CA LYS A 804 41.21 -29.71 6.65
C LYS A 804 42.64 -29.24 6.93
N ILE A 805 43.00 -28.10 6.35
CA ILE A 805 44.24 -27.39 6.65
C ILE A 805 43.92 -25.91 6.96
N ALA A 806 44.67 -25.36 7.89
CA ALA A 806 44.66 -23.95 8.27
C ALA A 806 46.03 -23.33 7.94
N THR A 807 46.02 -22.18 7.28
CA THR A 807 47.24 -21.56 6.74
C THR A 807 47.64 -20.29 7.47
N SER A 808 48.91 -19.92 7.32
CA SER A 808 49.46 -18.67 7.84
C SER A 808 48.91 -17.39 7.19
N ASN A 809 48.03 -17.50 6.19
CA ASN A 809 47.34 -16.38 5.56
C ASN A 809 45.81 -16.52 5.63
N SER A 810 45.29 -17.18 6.66
CA SER A 810 43.86 -17.26 6.95
C SER A 810 43.01 -17.95 5.88
N LEU A 811 43.56 -18.97 5.22
CA LEU A 811 42.82 -19.85 4.32
C LEU A 811 42.53 -21.17 5.01
N VAL A 812 41.29 -21.65 4.83
CA VAL A 812 40.88 -22.99 5.23
C VAL A 812 40.53 -23.79 4.00
N TYR A 813 41.29 -24.87 3.74
CA TYR A 813 40.96 -25.80 2.66
C TYR A 813 40.40 -27.10 3.25
N ALA A 814 39.40 -27.67 2.57
CA ALA A 814 38.85 -28.99 2.87
C ALA A 814 39.26 -29.98 1.78
N TYR A 815 39.77 -31.13 2.20
CA TYR A 815 40.00 -32.29 1.38
C TYR A 815 38.77 -33.19 1.43
N SER A 816 38.20 -33.49 0.26
CA SER A 816 37.08 -34.42 0.13
C SER A 816 37.28 -35.31 -1.09
N GLY A 817 37.38 -36.62 -0.85
CA GLY A 817 37.30 -37.63 -1.91
C GLY A 817 38.35 -37.54 -3.02
N GLY A 818 39.58 -37.07 -2.72
CA GLY A 818 40.65 -36.95 -3.71
C GLY A 818 41.03 -35.53 -4.11
N SER A 819 40.21 -34.53 -3.75
CA SER A 819 40.40 -33.14 -4.17
C SER A 819 40.32 -32.16 -3.02
N TRP A 820 41.07 -31.07 -3.15
CA TRP A 820 41.00 -29.93 -2.23
C TRP A 820 40.04 -28.88 -2.75
N THR A 821 39.30 -28.25 -1.84
CA THR A 821 38.43 -27.10 -2.10
C THR A 821 38.71 -26.02 -1.06
N LEU A 822 38.63 -24.75 -1.47
CA LEU A 822 38.71 -23.64 -0.52
C LEU A 822 37.40 -23.61 0.28
N ALA A 823 37.45 -24.04 1.53
CA ALA A 823 36.27 -24.15 2.39
C ALA A 823 35.90 -22.78 2.99
N ARG A 824 36.90 -21.96 3.31
CA ARG A 824 36.72 -20.59 3.76
C ARG A 824 37.93 -19.73 3.43
N ASP A 825 37.66 -18.55 2.89
CA ASP A 825 38.64 -17.47 2.79
C ASP A 825 38.45 -16.52 3.97
N ALA A 826 39.09 -16.82 5.10
CA ALA A 826 38.89 -16.08 6.34
C ALA A 826 39.62 -14.72 6.35
N ARG A 827 40.32 -14.37 5.26
CA ARG A 827 40.96 -13.05 5.09
C ARG A 827 39.94 -11.93 5.00
N TYR A 828 38.77 -12.18 4.40
CA TYR A 828 37.73 -11.15 4.22
C TYR A 828 36.31 -11.60 4.59
N THR A 829 36.14 -12.82 5.11
CA THR A 829 34.82 -13.32 5.54
C THR A 829 34.62 -13.25 7.05
N GLY A 830 35.34 -12.35 7.73
CA GLY A 830 35.24 -12.15 9.18
C GLY A 830 33.92 -11.48 9.58
N THR A 831 33.29 -11.98 10.65
CA THR A 831 32.00 -11.48 11.13
C THR A 831 32.09 -10.66 12.42
N LEU A 832 33.28 -10.33 12.88
CA LEU A 832 33.51 -9.73 14.20
C LEU A 832 33.44 -8.21 14.15
N SER A 833 32.96 -7.61 15.25
CA SER A 833 33.06 -6.17 15.50
C SER A 833 34.39 -5.77 16.16
N SER A 834 35.25 -6.74 16.49
CA SER A 834 36.66 -6.54 16.84
C SER A 834 37.55 -6.56 15.61
N ALA A 835 38.72 -5.94 15.72
CA ALA A 835 39.61 -5.74 14.59
C ALA A 835 40.96 -6.45 14.72
N ALA A 836 41.52 -6.85 13.57
CA ALA A 836 42.90 -7.32 13.45
C ALA A 836 43.67 -6.49 12.43
N TYR A 837 44.91 -6.12 12.78
CA TYR A 837 45.83 -5.42 11.89
C TYR A 837 46.72 -6.41 11.14
N CYS A 838 46.44 -6.58 9.85
CA CYS A 838 47.14 -7.56 9.01
C CYS A 838 48.07 -6.94 7.97
N SER A 839 48.48 -5.69 8.19
CA SER A 839 49.36 -4.93 7.27
C SER A 839 48.80 -4.85 5.84
N ASP A 840 47.47 -4.81 5.70
CA ASP A 840 46.83 -4.58 4.40
C ASP A 840 47.22 -3.19 3.87
N ASN A 841 47.50 -3.11 2.57
CA ASN A 841 47.95 -1.87 1.94
C ASN A 841 46.81 -0.85 1.89
N ASP A 842 47.00 0.28 2.56
CA ASP A 842 46.05 1.37 2.74
C ASP A 842 46.39 2.60 1.89
N SER A 843 47.23 2.43 0.86
CA SER A 843 47.43 3.45 -0.15
C SER A 843 46.19 3.60 -1.03
N CYS A 844 45.85 4.84 -1.39
CA CYS A 844 44.81 5.11 -2.39
C CYS A 844 45.06 4.47 -3.77
N SER A 845 46.33 4.15 -4.10
CA SER A 845 46.70 3.45 -5.33
C SER A 845 46.67 1.93 -5.22
N ALA A 846 46.37 1.38 -4.03
CA ALA A 846 46.30 -0.05 -3.82
C ALA A 846 45.16 -0.68 -4.62
N SER A 847 45.38 -1.91 -5.09
CA SER A 847 44.35 -2.69 -5.77
C SER A 847 43.37 -3.25 -4.74
N PHE A 848 42.07 -3.02 -4.96
CA PHE A 848 41.00 -3.57 -4.13
C PHE A 848 41.09 -5.09 -3.97
N ALA A 849 41.46 -5.83 -5.03
CA ALA A 849 41.58 -7.29 -5.01
C ALA A 849 42.68 -7.83 -4.06
N ASN A 850 43.57 -6.95 -3.56
CA ASN A 850 44.65 -7.30 -2.66
C ASN A 850 44.54 -6.57 -1.30
N ASN A 851 43.43 -5.89 -1.02
CA ASN A 851 43.15 -5.30 0.29
C ASN A 851 41.99 -6.08 0.93
N TYR A 852 42.32 -6.97 1.86
CA TYR A 852 41.32 -7.85 2.47
C TYR A 852 40.43 -7.14 3.48
N ALA A 853 40.88 -6.01 4.05
CA ALA A 853 40.06 -5.18 4.93
C ALA A 853 38.89 -4.53 4.15
N ALA A 854 39.15 -4.01 2.96
CA ALA A 854 38.15 -3.46 2.04
C ALA A 854 37.20 -4.57 1.54
N MET A 855 37.74 -5.71 1.12
CA MET A 855 36.92 -6.87 0.73
C MET A 855 36.03 -7.35 1.88
N ASN A 856 36.50 -7.27 3.13
CA ASN A 856 35.72 -7.65 4.30
C ASN A 856 34.53 -6.73 4.51
N ALA A 857 34.73 -5.41 4.36
CA ALA A 857 33.65 -4.43 4.48
C ALA A 857 32.53 -4.71 3.45
N ASN A 858 32.92 -5.00 2.21
CA ASN A 858 31.97 -5.29 1.13
C ASN A 858 31.23 -6.60 1.42
N TRP A 859 31.94 -7.67 1.76
CA TRP A 859 31.34 -8.94 2.11
C TRP A 859 30.36 -8.82 3.28
N SER A 860 30.72 -8.06 4.33
CA SER A 860 29.83 -7.77 5.46
C SER A 860 28.58 -7.01 5.03
N SER A 861 28.67 -6.05 4.11
CA SER A 861 27.51 -5.34 3.53
C SER A 861 26.59 -6.32 2.78
N CYS A 862 27.14 -7.17 1.92
CA CYS A 862 26.35 -8.16 1.17
C CYS A 862 25.66 -9.14 2.11
N ARG A 863 26.37 -9.64 3.14
CA ARG A 863 25.81 -10.53 4.18
C ARG A 863 24.64 -9.87 4.91
N MET A 864 24.79 -8.59 5.27
CA MET A 864 23.73 -7.83 5.95
C MET A 864 22.49 -7.69 5.07
N ARG A 865 22.64 -7.38 3.78
CA ARG A 865 21.54 -7.32 2.82
C ARG A 865 20.84 -8.67 2.66
N GLN A 866 21.60 -9.75 2.55
CA GLN A 866 21.07 -11.10 2.33
C GLN A 866 20.30 -11.62 3.55
N ASN A 867 20.83 -11.40 4.75
CA ASN A 867 20.27 -11.97 5.96
C ASN A 867 19.20 -11.07 6.62
N LEU A 868 19.28 -9.75 6.47
CA LEU A 868 18.41 -8.79 7.18
C LEU A 868 17.54 -7.93 6.25
N ASN A 869 17.68 -8.07 4.93
CA ASN A 869 16.96 -7.26 3.93
C ASN A 869 17.13 -5.73 4.14
N SER A 870 18.33 -5.31 4.55
CA SER A 870 18.67 -3.89 4.72
C SER A 870 19.09 -3.23 3.40
N THR A 871 18.79 -1.95 3.24
CA THR A 871 19.34 -1.12 2.17
C THR A 871 20.58 -0.39 2.68
N ASN A 872 21.75 -0.63 2.07
CA ASN A 872 23.01 -0.06 2.57
C ASN A 872 23.52 1.00 1.60
N TYR A 873 23.73 2.21 2.11
CA TYR A 873 24.25 3.38 1.40
C TYR A 873 25.70 3.63 1.82
N ALA A 874 26.47 4.27 0.94
CA ALA A 874 27.83 4.66 1.25
C ALA A 874 28.08 6.12 0.86
N VAL A 875 28.71 6.88 1.76
CA VAL A 875 29.03 8.29 1.54
C VAL A 875 30.51 8.55 1.79
N GLY A 876 31.22 8.96 0.73
CA GLY A 876 32.65 9.22 0.73
C GLY A 876 32.98 10.65 1.17
N PHE A 877 33.76 10.79 2.26
CA PHE A 877 34.23 12.08 2.76
C PHE A 877 35.65 12.38 2.29
N GLY A 878 35.81 13.47 1.55
CA GLY A 878 37.11 13.94 1.08
C GLY A 878 37.34 13.64 -0.41
N PRO A 879 38.60 13.66 -0.89
CA PRO A 879 38.95 13.38 -2.28
C PRO A 879 38.87 11.88 -2.63
N VAL A 880 37.83 11.19 -2.15
CA VAL A 880 37.61 9.75 -2.35
C VAL A 880 37.50 9.40 -3.83
N ALA A 881 36.89 10.27 -4.64
CA ALA A 881 36.79 10.07 -6.08
C ALA A 881 38.16 9.92 -6.79
N THR A 882 39.24 10.48 -6.23
CA THR A 882 40.61 10.29 -6.75
C THR A 882 41.39 9.17 -6.05
N CYS A 883 40.79 8.55 -5.03
CA CYS A 883 41.35 7.42 -4.29
C CYS A 883 40.76 6.11 -4.83
N ALA A 884 41.53 5.36 -5.62
CA ALA A 884 41.00 4.16 -6.29
C ALA A 884 40.48 3.11 -5.29
N LEU A 885 41.26 2.82 -4.24
CA LEU A 885 40.86 1.87 -3.20
C LEU A 885 39.58 2.32 -2.46
N GLY A 886 39.55 3.56 -1.97
CA GLY A 886 38.43 4.09 -1.20
C GLY A 886 37.14 4.18 -2.02
N ASN A 887 37.24 4.66 -3.26
CA ASN A 887 36.12 4.78 -4.18
C ASN A 887 35.49 3.41 -4.49
N THR A 888 36.31 2.40 -4.79
CA THR A 888 35.81 1.04 -5.06
C THR A 888 35.18 0.41 -3.82
N THR A 889 35.79 0.58 -2.65
CA THR A 889 35.27 0.03 -1.39
C THR A 889 33.87 0.55 -1.09
N LEU A 890 33.67 1.87 -1.11
CA LEU A 890 32.36 2.47 -0.81
C LEU A 890 31.31 2.17 -1.89
N ASN A 891 31.70 2.18 -3.17
CA ASN A 891 30.78 1.85 -4.25
C ASN A 891 30.24 0.41 -4.11
N GLU A 892 31.12 -0.56 -3.87
CA GLU A 892 30.71 -1.96 -3.70
C GLU A 892 29.88 -2.19 -2.42
N ILE A 893 30.15 -1.46 -1.32
CA ILE A 893 29.27 -1.49 -0.13
C ILE A 893 27.84 -1.12 -0.51
N ALA A 894 27.65 -0.05 -1.27
CA ALA A 894 26.34 0.42 -1.68
C ALA A 894 25.67 -0.53 -2.70
N GLU A 895 26.42 -1.01 -3.69
CA GLU A 895 25.93 -1.97 -4.68
C GLU A 895 25.45 -3.26 -4.01
N CYS A 896 26.24 -3.84 -3.10
CA CYS A 896 25.81 -5.02 -2.34
C CYS A 896 24.59 -4.76 -1.46
N GLY A 897 24.47 -3.53 -0.94
CA GLY A 897 23.33 -3.09 -0.14
C GLY A 897 22.08 -2.73 -0.93
N ASN A 898 22.11 -2.74 -2.27
CA ASN A 898 21.07 -2.15 -3.12
C ASN A 898 20.76 -0.68 -2.76
N GLY A 899 21.75 0.05 -2.25
CA GLY A 899 21.67 1.48 -1.96
C GLY A 899 22.42 2.31 -2.99
N THR A 900 22.63 3.59 -2.66
CA THR A 900 23.36 4.54 -3.52
C THR A 900 24.69 4.92 -2.92
N TYR A 901 25.67 5.11 -3.80
CA TYR A 901 26.99 5.63 -3.48
C TYR A 901 27.10 7.09 -3.91
N PHE A 902 27.65 7.93 -3.04
CA PHE A 902 28.00 9.32 -3.34
C PHE A 902 29.30 9.70 -2.64
N ALA A 903 30.17 10.47 -3.29
CA ALA A 903 31.37 11.01 -2.66
C ALA A 903 31.66 12.41 -3.17
N SER A 904 32.11 13.29 -2.29
CA SER A 904 32.57 14.63 -2.68
C SER A 904 33.61 15.15 -1.69
N ALA A 905 34.52 15.97 -2.21
CA ALA A 905 35.46 16.76 -1.43
C ALA A 905 34.87 18.13 -1.03
N ASN A 906 33.70 18.48 -1.57
CA ASN A 906 32.99 19.71 -1.28
C ASN A 906 32.00 19.50 -0.13
N ALA A 907 32.22 20.21 0.97
CA ALA A 907 31.42 20.09 2.18
C ALA A 907 29.93 20.44 1.96
N SER A 908 29.64 21.41 1.09
CA SER A 908 28.25 21.83 0.81
C SER A 908 27.49 20.74 0.05
N GLU A 909 28.11 20.14 -0.98
CA GLU A 909 27.52 19.06 -1.77
C GLU A 909 27.21 17.84 -0.90
N LEU A 910 28.12 17.48 0.02
CA LEU A 910 27.89 16.39 0.98
C LEU A 910 26.71 16.67 1.90
N SER A 911 26.59 17.89 2.43
CA SER A 911 25.49 18.30 3.30
C SER A 911 24.13 18.27 2.58
N GLU A 912 24.09 18.73 1.33
CA GLU A 912 22.90 18.67 0.48
C GLU A 912 22.49 17.24 0.14
N PHE A 913 23.45 16.38 -0.21
CA PHE A 913 23.21 14.96 -0.44
C PHE A 913 22.68 14.27 0.82
N TYR A 914 23.30 14.50 1.97
CA TYR A 914 22.88 13.97 3.27
C TYR A 914 21.43 14.32 3.58
N THR A 915 21.09 15.59 3.43
CA THR A 915 19.74 16.11 3.63
C THR A 915 18.76 15.45 2.66
N SER A 916 19.15 15.28 1.40
CA SER A 916 18.31 14.67 0.37
C SER A 916 18.08 13.18 0.61
N LEU A 917 19.13 12.45 1.01
CA LEU A 917 19.04 11.03 1.37
C LEU A 917 18.15 10.83 2.60
N ALA A 918 18.34 11.63 3.66
CA ALA A 918 17.49 11.58 4.85
C ALA A 918 16.01 11.81 4.49
N LYS A 919 15.74 12.83 3.67
CA LYS A 919 14.39 13.11 3.17
C LYS A 919 13.82 11.97 2.34
N ALA A 920 14.63 11.34 1.48
CA ALA A 920 14.20 10.19 0.68
C ALA A 920 13.85 8.99 1.57
N ILE A 921 14.66 8.69 2.59
CA ILE A 921 14.36 7.64 3.57
C ILE A 921 13.07 7.96 4.32
N VAL A 922 12.91 9.20 4.82
CA VAL A 922 11.68 9.63 5.49
C VAL A 922 10.47 9.46 4.57
N GLN A 923 10.54 9.94 3.33
CA GLN A 923 9.47 9.80 2.34
C GLN A 923 9.12 8.34 2.03
N GLN A 924 10.13 7.46 1.92
CA GLN A 924 9.92 6.02 1.77
C GLN A 924 9.32 5.38 3.03
N SER A 925 9.57 5.98 4.20
CA SER A 925 9.09 5.51 5.50
C SER A 925 7.69 6.01 5.86
N ASN A 926 7.20 7.08 5.20
CA ASN A 926 5.99 7.81 5.60
C ASN A 926 4.71 6.98 5.42
N THR A 927 3.85 7.01 6.44
CA THR A 927 2.67 6.14 6.58
C THR A 927 1.44 6.87 7.17
N SER A 928 1.25 8.19 7.06
CA SER A 928 0.01 8.81 7.60
C SER A 928 -0.49 10.06 6.86
N GLN A 929 -1.80 10.26 6.87
CA GLN A 929 -2.52 11.46 6.38
C GLN A 929 -2.43 12.67 7.31
N THR A 930 -2.15 12.44 8.59
CA THR A 930 -1.94 13.49 9.60
C THR A 930 -0.58 14.18 9.40
N VAL A 931 -0.50 15.46 9.74
CA VAL A 931 0.74 16.24 9.75
C VAL A 931 0.96 16.86 11.13
N THR A 932 2.22 16.94 11.56
CA THR A 932 2.59 17.62 12.80
C THR A 932 3.07 19.04 12.47
N ILE A 933 2.47 20.04 13.11
CA ILE A 933 2.71 21.44 12.77
C ILE A 933 3.68 22.04 13.79
N THR A 934 4.79 22.60 13.31
CA THR A 934 5.71 23.44 14.09
C THR A 934 5.62 24.89 13.61
N GLY A 935 4.97 25.74 14.40
CA GLY A 935 4.68 27.15 14.07
C GLY A 935 3.18 27.39 13.84
N GLY A 936 2.67 28.57 14.20
CA GLY A 936 1.23 28.89 14.11
C GLY A 936 0.75 29.04 12.66
N VAL A 937 0.58 27.92 11.95
CA VAL A 937 -0.04 27.87 10.62
C VAL A 937 -1.56 27.99 10.81
N GLU A 938 -2.11 29.18 10.57
CA GLU A 938 -3.57 29.40 10.49
C GLU A 938 -3.97 29.68 9.04
N THR A 939 -4.86 28.85 8.51
CA THR A 939 -5.43 28.95 7.16
C THR A 939 -6.92 28.65 7.22
N THR A 940 -7.69 29.25 6.31
CA THR A 940 -9.15 29.03 6.25
C THR A 940 -9.56 28.72 4.82
N LEU A 941 -10.26 27.60 4.62
CA LEU A 941 -11.03 27.30 3.41
C LEU A 941 -12.51 27.54 3.74
N TYR A 942 -13.18 28.35 2.93
CA TYR A 942 -14.60 28.66 3.14
C TYR A 942 -15.50 27.64 2.42
N PRO A 943 -16.66 27.26 3.02
CA PRO A 943 -17.55 26.19 2.53
C PRO A 943 -18.38 26.56 1.28
N ASP A 944 -18.19 27.77 0.77
CA ASP A 944 -18.69 28.25 -0.53
C ASP A 944 -17.71 27.95 -1.68
N SER A 945 -16.57 27.31 -1.40
CA SER A 945 -15.66 26.79 -2.41
C SER A 945 -16.25 25.58 -3.13
N TYR A 946 -16.07 25.47 -4.46
CA TYR A 946 -16.63 24.37 -5.26
C TYR A 946 -15.86 24.06 -6.55
N LEU A 947 -16.18 22.90 -7.14
CA LEU A 947 -15.93 22.52 -8.53
C LEU A 947 -17.26 22.31 -9.25
N ASP A 948 -17.38 22.90 -10.45
CA ASP A 948 -18.50 22.72 -11.37
C ASP A 948 -18.12 21.80 -12.51
N PHE A 949 -19.01 20.87 -12.83
CA PHE A 949 -18.88 19.90 -13.91
C PHE A 949 -20.07 20.05 -14.85
N ALA A 950 -19.80 20.23 -16.15
CA ALA A 950 -20.76 19.98 -17.20
C ALA A 950 -20.46 18.62 -17.82
N PHE A 951 -21.50 17.80 -18.07
CA PHE A 951 -21.32 16.44 -18.56
C PHE A 951 -22.56 15.93 -19.31
N THR A 952 -22.36 14.89 -20.13
CA THR A 952 -23.45 14.13 -20.76
C THR A 952 -23.80 12.94 -19.85
N PRO A 953 -24.99 12.90 -19.22
CA PRO A 953 -25.36 11.84 -18.27
C PRO A 953 -25.37 10.45 -18.90
N GLN A 954 -24.89 9.44 -18.17
CA GLN A 954 -24.94 8.03 -18.63
C GLN A 954 -26.37 7.46 -18.54
N PHE A 955 -27.12 7.84 -17.51
CA PHE A 955 -28.49 7.37 -17.27
C PHE A 955 -29.45 8.55 -17.20
N VAL A 956 -30.60 8.40 -17.87
CA VAL A 956 -31.74 9.31 -17.77
C VAL A 956 -32.87 8.56 -17.07
N ASN A 957 -33.54 9.20 -16.12
CA ASN A 957 -34.59 8.58 -15.31
C ASN A 957 -35.67 7.94 -16.20
N PRO A 958 -35.89 6.61 -16.12
CA PRO A 958 -36.89 5.94 -16.95
C PRO A 958 -38.32 6.33 -16.56
N TYR A 959 -39.19 6.51 -17.57
CA TYR A 959 -40.58 6.90 -17.38
C TYR A 959 -41.34 5.84 -16.54
N GLN A 960 -42.19 6.29 -15.61
CA GLN A 960 -42.98 5.42 -14.69
C GLN A 960 -42.15 4.50 -13.79
N THR A 961 -40.93 4.92 -13.41
CA THR A 961 -40.13 4.22 -12.41
C THR A 961 -39.99 5.02 -11.12
N ILE A 962 -39.77 4.31 -10.01
CA ILE A 962 -39.43 4.87 -8.70
C ILE A 962 -38.00 4.48 -8.38
N SER A 963 -37.19 5.45 -7.93
CA SER A 963 -35.87 5.16 -7.36
C SER A 963 -36.03 4.70 -5.91
N ILE A 964 -35.35 3.62 -5.56
CA ILE A 964 -35.26 3.12 -4.19
C ILE A 964 -33.78 2.95 -3.82
N SER A 965 -33.45 3.28 -2.58
CA SER A 965 -32.13 3.02 -1.99
C SER A 965 -32.16 1.82 -1.05
N ARG A 966 -31.06 1.07 -1.01
CA ARG A 966 -30.81 0.00 -0.05
C ARG A 966 -29.40 0.14 0.52
N SER A 967 -29.19 -0.38 1.72
CA SER A 967 -27.89 -0.41 2.37
C SER A 967 -27.57 -1.80 2.92
N ALA A 968 -26.27 -2.11 3.05
CA ALA A 968 -25.79 -3.31 3.70
C ALA A 968 -24.48 -3.01 4.45
N ALA A 969 -24.37 -3.47 5.70
CA ALA A 969 -23.18 -3.27 6.51
C ALA A 969 -22.05 -4.26 6.13
N LEU A 970 -20.81 -3.83 6.30
CA LEU A 970 -19.63 -4.69 6.21
C LEU A 970 -19.23 -5.17 7.61
N ALA A 971 -19.53 -6.42 7.93
CA ALA A 971 -19.19 -7.02 9.23
C ALA A 971 -17.67 -7.14 9.47
N SER A 972 -16.87 -7.08 8.39
CA SER A 972 -15.42 -7.06 8.39
C SER A 972 -14.95 -6.12 7.28
N CYS A 973 -13.76 -6.31 6.71
CA CYS A 973 -13.43 -5.63 5.44
C CYS A 973 -14.24 -6.13 4.25
N GLN A 974 -15.00 -7.20 4.46
CA GLN A 974 -15.90 -7.79 3.48
C GLN A 974 -17.35 -7.70 3.93
N GLY A 975 -18.23 -7.44 2.97
CA GLY A 975 -19.68 -7.50 3.14
C GLY A 975 -20.34 -8.08 1.90
N SER A 976 -21.43 -8.82 2.11
CA SER A 976 -22.21 -9.42 1.03
C SER A 976 -23.65 -8.93 1.11
N PHE A 977 -24.27 -8.72 -0.05
CA PHE A 977 -25.66 -8.31 -0.18
C PHE A 977 -26.28 -8.99 -1.40
N ASN A 978 -27.60 -9.17 -1.36
CA ASN A 978 -28.36 -9.73 -2.48
C ASN A 978 -29.04 -8.59 -3.23
N THR A 979 -28.94 -8.61 -4.56
CA THR A 979 -29.69 -7.70 -5.43
C THR A 979 -31.01 -8.37 -5.84
N PRO A 980 -32.16 -7.70 -5.73
CA PRO A 980 -33.42 -8.24 -6.23
C PRO A 980 -33.40 -8.48 -7.75
N ALA A 981 -34.21 -9.42 -8.24
CA ALA A 981 -34.44 -9.58 -9.67
C ALA A 981 -35.26 -8.40 -10.22
N ASN A 982 -34.95 -7.91 -11.42
CA ASN A 982 -35.60 -6.74 -12.06
C ASN A 982 -35.40 -5.40 -11.34
N PHE A 983 -34.28 -5.22 -10.61
CA PHE A 983 -33.92 -3.97 -9.94
C PHE A 983 -32.62 -3.40 -10.52
N PRO A 984 -32.64 -2.77 -11.72
CA PRO A 984 -31.44 -2.26 -12.35
C PRO A 984 -30.81 -1.15 -11.50
N ILE A 985 -29.59 -1.43 -11.03
CA ILE A 985 -28.80 -0.51 -10.21
C ILE A 985 -28.18 0.54 -11.12
N TYR A 986 -28.38 1.82 -10.76
CA TYR A 986 -27.81 2.95 -11.49
C TYR A 986 -26.80 3.76 -10.65
N ASP A 987 -26.75 3.52 -9.34
CA ASP A 987 -25.76 4.10 -8.44
C ASP A 987 -25.33 3.08 -7.39
N PHE A 988 -24.03 2.84 -7.28
CA PHE A 988 -23.44 1.93 -6.32
C PHE A 988 -22.28 2.61 -5.59
N ARG A 989 -22.34 2.63 -4.27
CA ARG A 989 -21.36 3.28 -3.40
C ARG A 989 -20.95 2.35 -2.28
N VAL A 990 -19.72 2.51 -1.84
CA VAL A 990 -19.18 1.85 -0.66
C VAL A 990 -18.52 2.90 0.20
N THR A 991 -18.81 2.93 1.49
CA THR A 991 -18.11 3.82 2.43
C THR A 991 -16.86 3.15 2.98
N SER A 992 -15.81 3.93 3.20
CA SER A 992 -14.55 3.46 3.77
C SER A 992 -14.02 4.45 4.80
N TYR A 993 -14.28 4.17 6.08
CA TYR A 993 -13.67 4.90 7.19
C TYR A 993 -12.19 4.53 7.28
N SER A 994 -11.36 5.36 6.68
CA SER A 994 -9.94 5.11 6.47
C SER A 994 -9.07 5.69 7.60
N ALA A 995 -9.65 6.57 8.43
CA ALA A 995 -9.01 7.21 9.58
C ALA A 995 -7.80 8.04 9.17
N ASP A 996 -6.59 7.62 9.55
CA ASP A 996 -5.32 8.27 9.19
C ASP A 996 -4.60 7.57 8.02
N ARG A 997 -5.30 6.64 7.34
CA ARG A 997 -4.83 5.84 6.21
C ARG A 997 -5.62 6.18 4.96
N TRP A 998 -5.19 5.70 3.81
CA TRP A 998 -5.95 5.82 2.56
C TRP A 998 -6.81 4.59 2.30
N THR A 999 -7.99 4.78 1.74
CA THR A 999 -8.73 3.73 1.04
C THR A 999 -7.94 3.32 -0.20
N SER A 1000 -7.35 2.13 -0.14
CA SER A 1000 -6.38 1.65 -1.12
C SER A 1000 -7.04 0.91 -2.26
N ASN A 1001 -7.95 -0.01 -1.94
CA ASN A 1001 -8.48 -0.96 -2.91
C ASN A 1001 -9.91 -1.36 -2.56
N VAL A 1002 -10.80 -1.41 -3.56
CA VAL A 1002 -12.15 -1.96 -3.43
C VAL A 1002 -12.36 -2.99 -4.52
N THR A 1003 -12.71 -4.22 -4.12
CA THR A 1003 -12.91 -5.34 -5.04
C THR A 1003 -14.31 -5.90 -4.92
N THR A 1004 -14.83 -6.44 -6.02
CA THR A 1004 -16.16 -7.05 -6.09
C THR A 1004 -16.07 -8.49 -6.57
N ILE A 1005 -16.89 -9.37 -5.98
CA ILE A 1005 -16.97 -10.80 -6.31
C ILE A 1005 -18.44 -11.19 -6.41
N ASN A 1006 -18.85 -11.70 -7.57
CA ASN A 1006 -20.21 -12.16 -7.84
C ASN A 1006 -20.22 -13.18 -8.99
N THR A 1007 -21.41 -13.47 -9.54
CA THR A 1007 -21.60 -14.39 -10.68
C THR A 1007 -20.97 -13.90 -11.99
N ILE A 1008 -20.67 -12.61 -12.13
CA ILE A 1008 -19.92 -12.04 -13.27
C ILE A 1008 -18.42 -12.36 -13.15
N GLY A 1009 -17.90 -12.42 -11.92
CA GLY A 1009 -16.51 -12.78 -11.60
C GLY A 1009 -15.88 -11.88 -10.54
N TYR A 1010 -14.55 -11.93 -10.45
CA TYR A 1010 -13.76 -11.04 -9.61
C TYR A 1010 -13.40 -9.77 -10.41
N SER A 1011 -13.61 -8.59 -9.82
CA SER A 1011 -13.21 -7.31 -10.40
C SER A 1011 -12.53 -6.41 -9.37
N ASN A 1012 -11.48 -5.70 -9.81
CA ASN A 1012 -10.89 -4.61 -9.04
C ASN A 1012 -11.63 -3.31 -9.40
N ALA A 1013 -12.57 -2.92 -8.57
CA ALA A 1013 -13.51 -1.84 -8.85
C ALA A 1013 -12.94 -0.45 -8.55
N PHE A 1014 -12.00 -0.33 -7.61
CA PHE A 1014 -11.25 0.89 -7.35
C PHE A 1014 -9.86 0.55 -6.81
N ASN A 1015 -8.81 1.18 -7.36
CA ASN A 1015 -7.44 1.03 -6.87
C ASN A 1015 -6.71 2.38 -6.89
N LEU A 1016 -6.34 2.85 -5.70
CA LEU A 1016 -5.65 4.13 -5.52
C LEU A 1016 -4.23 4.13 -6.13
N SER A 1017 -3.55 2.98 -6.19
CA SER A 1017 -2.19 2.87 -6.73
C SER A 1017 -2.09 3.15 -8.22
N VAL A 1018 -3.23 3.15 -8.94
CA VAL A 1018 -3.29 3.53 -10.36
C VAL A 1018 -2.96 5.01 -10.55
N TYR A 1019 -3.30 5.86 -9.57
CA TYR A 1019 -2.99 7.28 -9.63
C TYR A 1019 -1.55 7.56 -9.19
N ASN A 1020 -1.03 6.85 -8.19
CA ASN A 1020 0.37 6.97 -7.80
C ASN A 1020 0.88 5.65 -7.20
N SER A 1021 1.90 5.08 -7.84
CA SER A 1021 2.48 3.79 -7.47
C SER A 1021 3.56 3.86 -6.39
N THR A 1022 4.06 5.06 -6.05
CA THR A 1022 5.15 5.24 -5.09
C THR A 1022 4.68 5.80 -3.74
N SER A 1023 3.68 6.68 -3.73
CA SER A 1023 3.17 7.30 -2.50
C SER A 1023 1.71 7.73 -2.64
N TYR A 1024 0.95 7.63 -1.55
CA TYR A 1024 -0.42 8.16 -1.49
C TYR A 1024 -0.52 9.62 -1.02
N THR A 1025 0.55 10.21 -0.49
CA THR A 1025 0.57 11.60 -0.03
C THR A 1025 0.09 12.64 -1.06
N PRO A 1026 0.43 12.54 -2.37
CA PRO A 1026 0.00 13.54 -3.36
C PRO A 1026 -1.41 13.29 -3.92
N VAL A 1027 -2.07 12.18 -3.57
CA VAL A 1027 -3.40 11.81 -4.06
C VAL A 1027 -4.44 11.94 -2.94
N GLY A 1028 -5.70 12.12 -3.30
CA GLY A 1028 -6.82 12.17 -2.35
C GLY A 1028 -7.13 10.84 -1.68
N ASP A 1029 -8.12 10.84 -0.78
CA ASP A 1029 -8.63 9.63 -0.13
C ASP A 1029 -10.16 9.59 -0.25
N PRO A 1030 -10.72 8.63 -1.00
CA PRO A 1030 -12.16 8.57 -1.19
C PRO A 1030 -12.87 7.97 0.03
N PHE A 1031 -13.97 8.60 0.46
CA PHE A 1031 -14.86 8.06 1.50
C PHE A 1031 -16.12 7.43 0.91
N PRO A 1032 -17.00 8.13 0.19
CA PRO A 1032 -17.95 7.42 -0.63
C PRO A 1032 -17.23 7.04 -1.93
N ILE A 1033 -16.79 5.78 -2.02
CA ILE A 1033 -16.27 5.23 -3.27
C ILE A 1033 -17.45 4.84 -4.14
N ARG A 1034 -17.69 5.60 -5.21
CA ARG A 1034 -18.74 5.32 -6.18
C ARG A 1034 -18.18 4.44 -7.30
N LEU A 1035 -18.76 3.26 -7.50
CA LEU A 1035 -18.28 2.27 -8.46
C LEU A 1035 -19.23 2.19 -9.65
N ASN A 1036 -18.73 1.66 -10.76
CA ASN A 1036 -19.55 1.39 -11.92
C ASN A 1036 -20.61 0.32 -11.58
N PRO A 1037 -21.93 0.61 -11.69
CA PRO A 1037 -22.99 -0.36 -11.42
C PRO A 1037 -22.91 -1.63 -12.25
N ALA A 1038 -22.30 -1.59 -13.44
CA ALA A 1038 -22.11 -2.76 -14.30
C ALA A 1038 -21.23 -3.87 -13.69
N LEU A 1039 -20.53 -3.57 -12.59
CA LEU A 1039 -19.73 -4.56 -11.84
C LEU A 1039 -20.57 -5.38 -10.85
N ILE A 1040 -21.86 -5.05 -10.67
CA ILE A 1040 -22.77 -5.70 -9.74
C ILE A 1040 -23.71 -6.63 -10.51
N ALA A 1041 -23.81 -7.89 -10.08
CA ALA A 1041 -24.72 -8.86 -10.66
C ALA A 1041 -26.16 -8.63 -10.17
N GLU A 1042 -27.14 -8.59 -11.07
CA GLU A 1042 -28.56 -8.51 -10.73
C GLU A 1042 -29.13 -9.89 -10.32
N GLY A 1043 -30.08 -9.92 -9.39
CA GLY A 1043 -30.73 -11.15 -8.94
C GLY A 1043 -29.80 -12.14 -8.22
N ALA A 1044 -28.63 -11.70 -7.75
CA ALA A 1044 -27.57 -12.57 -7.23
C ALA A 1044 -26.90 -11.97 -5.99
N GLN A 1045 -26.16 -12.82 -5.28
CA GLN A 1045 -25.32 -12.37 -4.17
C GLN A 1045 -24.07 -11.67 -4.72
N ASN A 1046 -23.77 -10.51 -4.16
CA ASN A 1046 -22.61 -9.71 -4.47
C ASN A 1046 -21.79 -9.51 -3.20
N THR A 1047 -20.47 -9.69 -3.29
CA THR A 1047 -19.54 -9.47 -2.19
C THR A 1047 -18.59 -8.32 -2.54
N VAL A 1048 -18.34 -7.44 -1.58
CA VAL A 1048 -17.42 -6.31 -1.70
C VAL A 1048 -16.35 -6.45 -0.62
N ASP A 1049 -15.09 -6.21 -0.98
CA ASP A 1049 -13.96 -6.12 -0.05
C ASP A 1049 -13.33 -4.72 -0.15
N VAL A 1050 -13.18 -4.05 1.00
CA VAL A 1050 -12.60 -2.70 1.12
C VAL A 1050 -11.31 -2.78 1.92
N ARG A 1051 -10.20 -2.31 1.35
CA ARG A 1051 -8.89 -2.29 1.99
C ARG A 1051 -8.38 -0.87 2.17
N THR A 1052 -7.88 -0.58 3.35
CA THR A 1052 -7.13 0.64 3.64
C THR A 1052 -5.63 0.34 3.60
N ALA A 1053 -4.79 1.34 3.37
CA ALA A 1053 -3.34 1.18 3.33
C ALA A 1053 -2.65 2.49 3.67
N PHE A 1054 -1.42 2.39 4.14
CA PHE A 1054 -0.56 3.55 4.36
C PHE A 1054 0.24 3.96 3.13
N SER A 1055 0.49 3.01 2.22
CA SER A 1055 1.20 3.20 0.96
C SER A 1055 0.77 2.11 -0.03
N PRO A 1056 1.14 2.24 -1.33
CA PRO A 1056 0.86 1.22 -2.34
C PRO A 1056 1.33 -0.20 -2.00
N TYR A 1057 2.28 -0.34 -1.07
CA TYR A 1057 2.92 -1.61 -0.72
C TYR A 1057 2.48 -2.18 0.63
N ASN A 1058 1.64 -1.48 1.38
CA ASN A 1058 1.30 -1.83 2.77
C ASN A 1058 -0.21 -1.78 3.03
N GLN A 1059 -0.92 -2.79 2.53
CA GLN A 1059 -2.37 -2.96 2.76
C GLN A 1059 -2.67 -3.45 4.17
N SER A 1060 -3.62 -2.80 4.82
CA SER A 1060 -4.13 -3.19 6.14
C SER A 1060 -5.04 -4.41 6.04
N ALA A 1061 -4.88 -5.34 6.97
CA ALA A 1061 -5.83 -6.42 7.20
C ALA A 1061 -7.07 -5.97 8.02
N VAL A 1062 -7.04 -4.74 8.55
CA VAL A 1062 -8.07 -4.18 9.44
C VAL A 1062 -8.68 -2.93 8.81
N CYS A 1063 -9.98 -2.78 8.98
CA CYS A 1063 -10.79 -1.65 8.51
C CYS A 1063 -11.96 -1.46 9.48
N SER A 1064 -12.75 -0.39 9.29
CA SER A 1064 -13.93 -0.16 10.12
C SER A 1064 -15.05 -1.15 9.84
N THR A 1065 -15.70 -1.62 10.90
CA THR A 1065 -16.94 -2.43 10.84
C THR A 1065 -18.18 -1.60 10.53
N ASN A 1066 -18.04 -0.26 10.46
CA ASN A 1066 -19.13 0.66 10.09
C ASN A 1066 -19.14 0.98 8.59
N ASN A 1067 -18.19 0.43 7.81
CA ASN A 1067 -18.24 0.52 6.36
C ASN A 1067 -19.57 -0.03 5.84
N THR A 1068 -20.17 0.64 4.86
CA THR A 1068 -21.53 0.38 4.39
C THR A 1068 -21.57 0.42 2.87
N ILE A 1069 -22.22 -0.58 2.27
CA ILE A 1069 -22.63 -0.58 0.87
C ILE A 1069 -23.95 0.17 0.75
N LEU A 1070 -24.03 1.08 -0.21
CA LEU A 1070 -25.23 1.85 -0.54
C LEU A 1070 -25.50 1.71 -2.03
N PHE A 1071 -26.70 1.28 -2.39
CA PHE A 1071 -27.06 1.13 -3.80
C PHE A 1071 -28.45 1.64 -4.10
N TYR A 1072 -28.62 2.19 -5.29
CA TYR A 1072 -29.86 2.76 -5.78
C TYR A 1072 -30.23 2.09 -7.10
N GLY A 1073 -31.48 1.66 -7.19
CA GLY A 1073 -32.03 1.04 -8.38
C GLY A 1073 -33.40 1.57 -8.72
N TRP A 1074 -33.79 1.34 -9.97
CA TRP A 1074 -35.12 1.68 -10.46
C TRP A 1074 -36.08 0.50 -10.26
N MET A 1075 -37.31 0.84 -9.90
CA MET A 1075 -38.42 -0.09 -9.82
C MET A 1075 -39.53 0.38 -10.74
N ASN A 1076 -40.13 -0.53 -11.49
CA ASN A 1076 -41.30 -0.23 -12.32
C ASN A 1076 -42.52 0.06 -11.43
N ALA A 1077 -43.13 1.22 -11.62
CA ALA A 1077 -44.32 1.65 -10.88
C ALA A 1077 -45.58 1.64 -11.75
N SER A 1078 -45.60 0.76 -12.77
CA SER A 1078 -46.73 0.60 -13.68
C SER A 1078 -46.86 -0.81 -14.27
N VAL A 1079 -48.11 -1.24 -14.38
CA VAL A 1079 -48.50 -2.47 -15.10
C VAL A 1079 -49.39 -2.12 -16.28
N GLY A 1080 -49.21 -2.84 -17.39
CA GLY A 1080 -50.07 -2.76 -18.57
C GLY A 1080 -51.45 -3.40 -18.36
N TYR A 1081 -52.28 -3.39 -19.40
CA TYR A 1081 -53.58 -4.07 -19.37
C TYR A 1081 -53.40 -5.59 -19.15
N GLY A 1082 -54.19 -6.15 -18.24
CA GLY A 1082 -54.19 -7.59 -17.95
C GLY A 1082 -55.17 -8.40 -18.78
N ASP A 1083 -55.45 -9.62 -18.30
CA ASP A 1083 -56.42 -10.53 -18.88
C ASP A 1083 -57.85 -9.94 -18.84
N PHE A 1084 -58.74 -10.53 -19.66
CA PHE A 1084 -60.15 -10.17 -19.69
C PHE A 1084 -60.89 -10.77 -18.48
N PHE A 1085 -61.64 -9.93 -17.76
CA PHE A 1085 -62.44 -10.35 -16.61
C PHE A 1085 -63.91 -9.91 -16.73
N PRO A 1086 -64.87 -10.66 -16.16
CA PRO A 1086 -66.30 -10.32 -16.24
C PRO A 1086 -66.70 -9.11 -15.37
N TYR A 1087 -65.88 -8.68 -14.41
CA TYR A 1087 -66.18 -7.55 -13.52
C TYR A 1087 -65.06 -6.49 -13.48
N CYS A 1088 -65.42 -5.23 -13.21
CA CYS A 1088 -64.49 -4.11 -13.02
C CYS A 1088 -64.94 -3.12 -11.94
N PHE A 1089 -65.54 -3.61 -10.86
CA PHE A 1089 -65.81 -2.73 -9.72
C PHE A 1089 -64.52 -2.47 -8.94
N ALA A 1090 -64.46 -1.29 -8.33
CA ALA A 1090 -63.34 -0.78 -7.58
C ALA A 1090 -63.63 -0.79 -6.08
N ARG A 1091 -62.61 -0.95 -5.24
CA ARG A 1091 -62.73 -0.92 -3.76
C ARG A 1091 -61.52 -0.23 -3.14
N ASN A 1092 -61.69 0.33 -1.94
CA ASN A 1092 -60.57 0.82 -1.14
C ASN A 1092 -59.80 -0.34 -0.52
N VAL A 1093 -58.47 -0.27 -0.47
CA VAL A 1093 -57.61 -1.38 -0.01
C VAL A 1093 -56.59 -0.88 0.99
N SER A 1094 -56.46 -1.55 2.13
CA SER A 1094 -55.38 -1.32 3.10
C SER A 1094 -54.13 -2.06 2.64
N VAL A 1095 -53.09 -1.31 2.29
CA VAL A 1095 -51.80 -1.81 1.81
C VAL A 1095 -50.73 -1.56 2.87
N TYR A 1096 -50.13 -2.63 3.38
CA TYR A 1096 -48.98 -2.58 4.28
C TYR A 1096 -47.69 -2.36 3.51
N TYR A 1097 -46.79 -1.54 4.04
CA TYR A 1097 -45.51 -1.22 3.42
C TYR A 1097 -44.34 -1.40 4.39
N ASP A 1098 -43.16 -1.68 3.83
CA ASP A 1098 -41.87 -1.82 4.49
C ASP A 1098 -40.86 -0.94 3.75
N LEU A 1099 -40.48 0.18 4.34
CA LEU A 1099 -39.54 1.12 3.72
C LEU A 1099 -38.08 0.75 4.01
N ASN A 1100 -37.85 -0.05 5.04
CA ASN A 1100 -36.53 -0.35 5.56
C ASN A 1100 -35.98 -1.70 4.98
N GLY A 1101 -36.84 -2.54 4.42
CA GLY A 1101 -36.52 -3.78 3.72
C GLY A 1101 -36.25 -4.98 4.64
N ASP A 1102 -36.66 -4.93 5.91
CA ASP A 1102 -36.52 -6.01 6.90
C ASP A 1102 -37.67 -7.06 6.84
N ASN A 1103 -38.59 -6.90 5.89
CA ASN A 1103 -39.82 -7.67 5.70
C ASN A 1103 -40.82 -7.56 6.86
N VAL A 1104 -40.72 -6.52 7.68
CA VAL A 1104 -41.68 -6.18 8.74
C VAL A 1104 -42.39 -4.89 8.33
N ALA A 1105 -43.73 -4.90 8.42
CA ALA A 1105 -44.49 -3.73 8.01
C ALA A 1105 -44.26 -2.53 8.95
N ASP A 1106 -43.74 -1.43 8.40
CA ASP A 1106 -43.56 -0.14 9.10
C ASP A 1106 -44.92 0.56 9.34
N GLY A 1107 -45.89 0.30 8.47
CA GLY A 1107 -47.22 0.88 8.52
C GLY A 1107 -48.14 0.37 7.42
N PHE A 1108 -49.30 1.00 7.30
CA PHE A 1108 -50.24 0.76 6.20
C PHE A 1108 -50.87 2.05 5.69
N ALA A 1109 -51.36 2.01 4.46
CA ALA A 1109 -52.11 3.09 3.84
C ALA A 1109 -53.38 2.56 3.18
N ASP A 1110 -54.49 3.27 3.35
CA ASP A 1110 -55.72 3.00 2.63
C ASP A 1110 -55.65 3.66 1.25
N VAL A 1111 -55.54 2.84 0.21
CA VAL A 1111 -55.41 3.25 -1.19
C VAL A 1111 -56.79 3.22 -1.85
N GLN A 1112 -57.17 4.32 -2.49
CA GLN A 1112 -58.40 4.39 -3.28
C GLN A 1112 -58.15 3.85 -4.69
N VAL A 1113 -58.65 2.65 -4.97
CA VAL A 1113 -58.49 1.99 -6.27
C VAL A 1113 -59.72 2.24 -7.15
N GLY A 1114 -60.10 3.52 -7.32
CA GLY A 1114 -61.29 3.94 -8.09
C GLY A 1114 -62.65 3.75 -7.41
N GLY A 1115 -62.66 3.47 -6.09
CA GLY A 1115 -63.87 3.23 -5.28
C GLY A 1115 -64.63 4.50 -4.89
N ILE A 1116 -65.74 4.35 -4.17
CA ILE A 1116 -66.50 5.49 -3.62
C ILE A 1116 -65.70 6.09 -2.45
N ALA A 1117 -65.62 7.42 -2.39
CA ALA A 1117 -64.99 8.11 -1.27
C ALA A 1117 -65.66 7.70 0.06
N ASN A 1118 -64.85 7.36 1.07
CA ASN A 1118 -65.25 6.94 2.42
C ASN A 1118 -65.82 5.50 2.58
N GLU A 1119 -65.65 4.61 1.59
CA GLU A 1119 -65.90 3.18 1.80
C GLU A 1119 -64.80 2.53 2.68
N THR A 1120 -65.18 1.61 3.58
CA THR A 1120 -64.24 0.86 4.43
C THR A 1120 -63.27 0.03 3.58
N ALA A 1121 -61.98 0.21 3.79
CA ALA A 1121 -60.94 -0.50 3.06
C ALA A 1121 -60.91 -2.00 3.39
N ILE A 1122 -60.72 -2.82 2.37
CA ILE A 1122 -60.52 -4.28 2.51
C ILE A 1122 -59.04 -4.60 2.69
N ASN A 1123 -58.74 -5.74 3.32
CA ASN A 1123 -57.36 -6.23 3.40
C ASN A 1123 -56.87 -6.69 2.01
N ALA A 1124 -55.60 -6.41 1.67
CA ALA A 1124 -54.99 -6.82 0.39
C ALA A 1124 -55.08 -8.34 0.11
N SER A 1125 -55.18 -9.20 1.13
CA SER A 1125 -55.40 -10.64 0.96
C SER A 1125 -56.75 -11.00 0.32
N LEU A 1126 -57.72 -10.08 0.34
CA LEU A 1126 -59.06 -10.25 -0.25
C LEU A 1126 -59.13 -9.78 -1.70
N LEU A 1127 -58.05 -9.24 -2.26
CA LEU A 1127 -57.99 -8.81 -3.66
C LEU A 1127 -58.13 -9.99 -4.61
N ASN A 1128 -59.09 -9.89 -5.54
CA ASN A 1128 -59.33 -10.83 -6.63
C ASN A 1128 -59.42 -12.31 -6.19
N GLN A 1129 -59.94 -12.61 -4.98
CA GLN A 1129 -60.06 -13.99 -4.48
C GLN A 1129 -60.91 -14.92 -5.36
N GLY A 1130 -61.70 -14.37 -6.30
CA GLY A 1130 -62.47 -15.13 -7.29
C GLY A 1130 -61.83 -15.22 -8.68
N GLY A 1131 -60.72 -14.52 -8.95
CA GLY A 1131 -60.10 -14.47 -10.28
C GLY A 1131 -61.00 -13.86 -11.36
N THR A 1132 -61.88 -12.93 -10.99
CA THR A 1132 -62.95 -12.42 -11.86
C THR A 1132 -63.02 -10.90 -11.98
N ASN A 1133 -62.12 -10.14 -11.34
CA ASN A 1133 -62.15 -8.66 -11.36
C ASN A 1133 -60.86 -8.06 -11.94
N ALA A 1134 -61.00 -7.31 -13.04
CA ALA A 1134 -59.87 -6.70 -13.75
C ALA A 1134 -59.13 -5.62 -12.95
N VAL A 1135 -59.87 -4.81 -12.20
CA VAL A 1135 -59.32 -3.67 -11.43
C VAL A 1135 -58.46 -4.19 -10.28
N GLU A 1136 -58.98 -5.18 -9.56
CA GLU A 1136 -58.28 -5.81 -8.45
C GLU A 1136 -57.07 -6.63 -8.91
N ASP A 1137 -57.18 -7.32 -10.07
CA ASP A 1137 -56.04 -8.01 -10.68
C ASP A 1137 -54.91 -7.03 -11.07
N ALA A 1138 -55.26 -5.92 -11.73
CA ALA A 1138 -54.29 -4.91 -12.12
C ALA A 1138 -53.59 -4.29 -10.90
N PHE A 1139 -54.33 -4.01 -9.83
CA PHE A 1139 -53.76 -3.51 -8.60
C PHE A 1139 -52.86 -4.56 -7.91
N LEU A 1140 -53.29 -5.82 -7.87
CA LEU A 1140 -52.48 -6.91 -7.30
C LEU A 1140 -51.18 -7.13 -8.09
N ARG A 1141 -51.21 -7.06 -9.43
CA ARG A 1141 -50.01 -7.11 -10.28
C ARG A 1141 -49.07 -5.92 -10.02
N LEU A 1142 -49.61 -4.72 -9.78
CA LEU A 1142 -48.80 -3.56 -9.39
C LEU A 1142 -48.15 -3.78 -8.02
N LEU A 1143 -48.89 -4.27 -7.03
CA LEU A 1143 -48.33 -4.58 -5.70
C LEU A 1143 -47.21 -5.63 -5.78
N ARG A 1144 -47.31 -6.62 -6.68
CA ARG A 1144 -46.20 -7.57 -6.94
C ARG A 1144 -44.96 -6.92 -7.55
N GLN A 1145 -45.10 -5.85 -8.34
CA GLN A 1145 -43.94 -5.12 -8.86
C GLN A 1145 -43.29 -4.22 -7.81
N LEU A 1146 -44.09 -3.75 -6.85
CA LEU A 1146 -43.64 -2.92 -5.73
C LEU A 1146 -43.10 -3.73 -4.55
N ASP A 1147 -43.07 -5.06 -4.67
CA ASP A 1147 -42.58 -6.02 -3.68
C ASP A 1147 -41.27 -6.66 -4.22
N LEU A 1148 -40.14 -6.14 -3.75
CA LEU A 1148 -38.79 -6.61 -4.07
C LEU A 1148 -38.41 -7.88 -3.33
N ASN A 1149 -39.04 -8.13 -2.19
CA ASN A 1149 -38.68 -9.17 -1.25
C ASN A 1149 -39.87 -10.12 -1.02
N ALA A 1150 -40.41 -10.69 -2.09
CA ALA A 1150 -41.59 -11.54 -2.05
C ALA A 1150 -41.50 -12.61 -0.94
N SER A 1151 -42.19 -12.34 0.16
CA SER A 1151 -42.32 -13.24 1.30
C SER A 1151 -43.67 -13.94 1.14
N GLY A 1152 -43.71 -15.27 1.16
CA GLY A 1152 -44.88 -16.04 0.69
C GLY A 1152 -46.23 -15.52 1.22
N GLY A 1153 -47.14 -15.12 0.33
CA GLY A 1153 -48.42 -14.49 0.69
C GLY A 1153 -48.92 -13.53 -0.40
N ALA A 1154 -50.05 -12.85 -0.17
CA ALA A 1154 -50.52 -11.79 -1.06
C ALA A 1154 -49.75 -10.48 -0.76
N PRO A 1155 -49.18 -9.79 -1.77
CA PRO A 1155 -48.42 -8.55 -1.57
C PRO A 1155 -49.31 -7.43 -1.03
N GLY A 1156 -48.73 -6.57 -0.20
CA GLY A 1156 -49.44 -5.49 0.50
C GLY A 1156 -50.18 -5.93 1.75
N THR A 1157 -49.94 -7.14 2.25
CA THR A 1157 -50.48 -7.62 3.53
C THR A 1157 -49.45 -7.45 4.65
N GLN A 1158 -49.88 -7.53 5.92
CA GLN A 1158 -48.95 -7.41 7.06
C GLN A 1158 -47.82 -8.46 7.04
N GLY A 1159 -48.08 -9.64 6.48
CA GLY A 1159 -47.08 -10.71 6.35
C GLY A 1159 -46.29 -10.71 5.03
N ASN A 1160 -46.66 -9.84 4.08
CA ASN A 1160 -45.90 -9.57 2.85
C ASN A 1160 -46.11 -8.10 2.44
N PRO A 1161 -45.49 -7.14 3.16
CA PRO A 1161 -45.62 -5.72 2.87
C PRO A 1161 -44.88 -5.33 1.59
N VAL A 1162 -45.32 -4.27 0.91
CA VAL A 1162 -44.63 -3.75 -0.30
C VAL A 1162 -43.53 -2.75 0.07
N ASP A 1163 -42.51 -2.57 -0.77
CA ASP A 1163 -41.34 -1.74 -0.48
C ASP A 1163 -41.56 -0.22 -0.68
N VAL A 1164 -42.81 0.20 -0.90
CA VAL A 1164 -43.19 1.59 -1.20
C VAL A 1164 -44.48 1.98 -0.49
N ALA A 1165 -44.48 3.10 0.24
CA ALA A 1165 -45.69 3.65 0.84
C ALA A 1165 -46.60 4.30 -0.22
N LEU A 1166 -47.83 3.80 -0.37
CA LEU A 1166 -48.85 4.32 -1.30
C LEU A 1166 -49.84 5.27 -0.59
N SER A 1167 -50.60 6.09 -1.34
CA SER A 1167 -51.52 7.10 -0.75
C SER A 1167 -52.97 7.00 -1.23
N SER A 1168 -53.91 7.60 -0.49
CA SER A 1168 -55.34 7.71 -0.85
C SER A 1168 -55.61 8.64 -2.04
N GLU A 1169 -54.64 9.46 -2.45
CA GLU A 1169 -54.73 10.39 -3.60
C GLU A 1169 -53.99 9.85 -4.83
N VAL A 1170 -53.66 8.56 -4.83
CA VAL A 1170 -53.26 7.86 -6.04
C VAL A 1170 -54.47 7.89 -6.97
N ASN A 1171 -54.52 8.88 -7.87
CA ASN A 1171 -55.22 8.71 -9.13
C ASN A 1171 -54.46 7.61 -9.88
N SER A 1172 -54.62 6.36 -9.48
CA SER A 1172 -54.38 5.28 -10.41
C SER A 1172 -55.44 5.51 -11.47
N ASN A 1173 -55.08 6.14 -12.58
CA ASN A 1173 -55.98 6.23 -13.72
C ASN A 1173 -56.20 4.79 -14.19
N LEU A 1174 -57.22 4.19 -13.60
CA LEU A 1174 -57.77 2.90 -13.95
C LEU A 1174 -58.61 3.17 -15.19
N LEU A 1175 -57.94 3.06 -16.33
CA LEU A 1175 -58.63 2.98 -17.61
C LEU A 1175 -59.28 1.59 -17.67
N ALA A 1176 -60.47 1.46 -17.10
CA ALA A 1176 -61.32 0.30 -17.29
C ALA A 1176 -62.10 0.50 -18.58
N ASN A 1177 -61.82 -0.29 -19.61
CA ASN A 1177 -62.57 -0.23 -20.85
C ASN A 1177 -63.80 -1.16 -20.69
N THR A 1178 -64.98 -0.58 -20.49
CA THR A 1178 -66.23 -1.29 -20.20
C THR A 1178 -66.97 -1.64 -21.49
N GLY A 1179 -67.69 -2.76 -21.51
CA GLY A 1179 -68.57 -3.10 -22.64
C GLY A 1179 -67.92 -3.95 -23.74
N LEU A 1180 -66.76 -4.57 -23.47
CA LEU A 1180 -65.98 -5.29 -24.47
C LEU A 1180 -66.52 -6.71 -24.70
N PRO A 1181 -66.91 -7.10 -25.93
CA PRO A 1181 -67.15 -8.49 -26.31
C PRO A 1181 -65.85 -9.29 -26.30
N ALA A 1182 -65.80 -10.50 -25.72
CA ALA A 1182 -64.57 -11.29 -25.66
C ALA A 1182 -64.42 -12.31 -26.80
N LEU A 1183 -63.45 -12.09 -27.70
CA LEU A 1183 -62.82 -13.08 -28.59
C LEU A 1183 -61.45 -12.52 -29.06
N ASN A 1184 -60.37 -12.83 -28.32
CA ASN A 1184 -58.96 -12.39 -28.52
C ASN A 1184 -58.67 -10.88 -28.42
N SER A 1185 -57.95 -10.48 -27.37
CA SER A 1185 -57.46 -9.11 -27.17
C SER A 1185 -56.16 -8.88 -27.94
N THR A 1186 -56.13 -7.83 -28.75
CA THR A 1186 -54.90 -7.31 -29.38
C THR A 1186 -54.51 -6.01 -28.69
N ASP A 1187 -53.27 -5.94 -28.17
CA ASP A 1187 -52.75 -4.70 -27.56
C ASP A 1187 -52.17 -3.80 -28.63
N PHE A 1188 -52.73 -2.61 -28.78
CA PHE A 1188 -52.27 -1.62 -29.74
C PHE A 1188 -51.66 -0.44 -29.01
N SER A 1189 -50.37 -0.22 -29.24
CA SER A 1189 -49.60 0.80 -28.55
C SER A 1189 -48.93 1.77 -29.51
N VAL A 1190 -48.89 3.04 -29.10
CA VAL A 1190 -48.13 4.09 -29.76
C VAL A 1190 -47.00 4.51 -28.82
N VAL A 1191 -45.79 4.50 -29.34
CA VAL A 1191 -44.57 4.93 -28.65
C VAL A 1191 -44.08 6.20 -29.34
N VAL A 1192 -43.74 7.23 -28.56
CA VAL A 1192 -43.28 8.53 -29.07
C VAL A 1192 -41.93 8.85 -28.46
N TRP A 1193 -41.02 9.37 -29.30
CA TRP A 1193 -39.67 9.79 -28.92
C TRP A 1193 -39.40 11.25 -29.26
N ARG A 1194 -38.51 11.87 -28.49
CA ARG A 1194 -37.86 13.14 -28.82
C ARG A 1194 -36.35 12.99 -28.94
#